data_AF-A0A422NYK3-F1
#
_entry.id   AF-A0A422NYK3-F1
#
_cell.length_a   1.000
_cell.length_b   1.000
_cell.length_c   1.000
_cell.angle_alpha   90.00
_cell.angle_beta   90.00
_cell.angle_gamma   90.00
#
_symmetry.space_group_name_H-M   'P 1'
#
loop_
_entity.id
_entity.type
_entity.pdbx_description
1 polymer ?
#
loop_
_entity_poly.entity_id
_entity_poly.type
_entity_poly.pdbx_seq_one_letter_code
_entity_poly.pdbx_strand_id
1 'polypeptide(L)'
;MDQRRQVKNEDAGNMGDVIRIKRNHYVHLLDNNMNVTRCLVGPLVYTRQEHERCLFHPRPCVVVPPRCYCIIQNPCVRDASGAPVLGANSSVMLRMGEEEIRFEQQPFPLEPGEVLKQKNEKWLFKLEVIPANTGYHVRCLHDFTDENGVSRRAGMEWLVEGPQTYVPRIEVEVVQEVKAHIITPNTALHLCAKLKFTDRNGMPREAGELWMVRTVGAYLPAVEEEVVGTVEGVTLTNTEAVQLEALATFTDVYGKTRMAGEKWLVTKEDASVHIPDVHEKVGGIVKATVLSGKEYCIVEDPLGTDGMNQFGRREVRKGECSFFLHPYEKMIGEVQSMKVLGKDQALLLQALDSFEDRGQLRCPGEKWMLHGPTEYVPDVNVRILEQRSVIALDKNEGIYVMDTTTGVVRVVMGEPYMLNENEVLWEKHLSPEVEVLLSSVNGCSTEMDDTLPFLSNRVRHSVVRFNVQHNAAVQIYDYKQKKLRVVLGPNLVVLSPDEEFTVLSLSGGKPKAPNAMRCLQLLLGPRFSSDRVVVETSDHARLELDLSYNWHFDVNRDEPDAKIFSVPDFIGDCCKTIASRVRGAVAAEDFDSFHRNSSRIIREAVFGRGENGEVNTSLRFTANNLVVTNIDIQSVEPTDAKTRESLQKSVQLAIEITTKSQEAAARHGKERKDQEARGKLERQKLLDKIEVERAKTRWLELQAQSEAVQASGQSVAEAKAKAESLLIEVESQLKQAEMRAKAYRITAESELKKQRQKLDLELEFVKRQNELEIIKARQLAETEAERVRRMVAAIGRDTIVAVAQAGPEMQAKLLGGLGLKGYLITDGKSPVNLFNTAQGLINGGVSTQEHP
;
A
#
# COMPACT_ATOMS: atom_id res chain seq x y z
N MET A 1 -109.56 -9.00 0.49
CA MET A 1 -110.71 -9.92 0.28
C MET A 1 -111.90 -9.02 -0.01
N ASP A 2 -112.43 -8.95 -1.23
CA ASP A 2 -112.80 -10.10 -2.06
C ASP A 2 -113.25 -11.25 -1.18
N GLN A 3 -114.47 -11.11 -0.66
CA GLN A 3 -115.42 -12.18 -0.38
C GLN A 3 -116.71 -11.54 0.15
N ARG A 4 -117.67 -11.37 -0.76
CA ARG A 4 -119.10 -11.27 -0.43
C ARG A 4 -119.45 -12.51 0.40
N ARG A 5 -119.59 -12.36 1.72
CA ARG A 5 -120.35 -13.29 2.54
C ARG A 5 -121.69 -12.65 2.85
N GLN A 6 -122.70 -13.16 2.15
CA GLN A 6 -124.10 -13.07 2.54
C GLN A 6 -124.20 -13.46 4.03
N VAL A 7 -124.51 -12.48 4.88
CA VAL A 7 -125.10 -12.80 6.19
C VAL A 7 -126.52 -13.22 5.88
N LYS A 8 -126.72 -14.53 5.89
CA LYS A 8 -128.02 -15.19 5.86
C LYS A 8 -128.95 -14.52 6.89
N ASN A 9 -130.10 -14.03 6.43
CA ASN A 9 -131.30 -13.86 7.25
C ASN A 9 -131.83 -15.27 7.60
N GLU A 10 -131.12 -15.98 8.46
CA GLU A 10 -131.61 -17.16 9.16
C GLU A 10 -132.06 -16.69 10.54
N ASP A 11 -133.35 -16.38 10.68
CA ASP A 11 -134.16 -16.39 11.93
C ASP A 11 -135.38 -15.45 11.87
N ALA A 12 -136.19 -15.59 10.82
CA ALA A 12 -137.58 -15.14 10.84
C ALA A 12 -138.50 -16.35 10.61
N GLY A 13 -138.27 -17.40 11.39
CA GLY A 13 -139.16 -18.56 11.49
C GLY A 13 -140.36 -18.21 12.38
N ASN A 14 -141.55 -18.61 11.95
CA ASN A 14 -142.83 -18.39 12.61
C ASN A 14 -142.77 -18.81 14.11
N MET A 15 -142.50 -17.86 15.01
CA MET A 15 -142.41 -18.12 16.45
C MET A 15 -143.83 -18.36 16.98
N GLY A 16 -144.04 -19.53 17.60
CA GLY A 16 -145.32 -19.90 18.21
C GLY A 16 -145.77 -18.86 19.24
N ASP A 17 -147.07 -18.87 19.58
CA ASP A 17 -147.69 -17.87 20.46
C ASP A 17 -147.06 -17.77 21.85
N VAL A 18 -146.26 -18.76 22.27
CA VAL A 18 -145.58 -18.78 23.57
C VAL A 18 -144.07 -18.70 23.40
N ILE A 19 -143.47 -17.64 23.95
CA ILE A 19 -142.03 -17.37 23.92
C ILE A 19 -141.45 -17.69 25.30
N ARG A 20 -140.59 -18.71 25.37
CA ARG A 20 -139.91 -19.10 26.60
C ARG A 20 -138.54 -18.42 26.70
N ILE A 21 -138.46 -17.36 27.50
CA ILE A 21 -137.22 -16.62 27.76
C ILE A 21 -136.53 -17.26 28.97
N LYS A 22 -135.38 -17.89 28.73
CA LYS A 22 -134.54 -18.49 29.79
C LYS A 22 -133.92 -17.39 30.67
N ARG A 23 -133.43 -17.77 31.85
CA ARG A 23 -132.65 -16.86 32.72
C ARG A 23 -131.48 -16.26 31.93
N ASN A 24 -131.21 -14.96 32.11
CA ASN A 24 -130.17 -14.20 31.39
C ASN A 24 -130.29 -14.26 29.86
N HIS A 25 -131.50 -14.40 29.33
CA HIS A 25 -131.79 -14.19 27.91
C HIS A 25 -132.81 -13.06 27.78
N TYR A 26 -132.80 -12.40 26.63
CA TYR A 26 -133.71 -11.31 26.32
C TYR A 26 -134.22 -11.39 24.89
N VAL A 27 -135.37 -10.78 24.64
CA VAL A 27 -135.96 -10.66 23.31
C VAL A 27 -136.57 -9.27 23.14
N HIS A 28 -136.56 -8.75 21.92
CA HIS A 28 -137.25 -7.52 21.57
C HIS A 28 -138.59 -7.84 20.91
N LEU A 29 -139.66 -7.25 21.44
CA LEU A 29 -141.00 -7.31 20.89
C LEU A 29 -141.37 -5.96 20.30
N LEU A 30 -141.74 -5.95 19.03
CA LEU A 30 -142.33 -4.81 18.34
C LEU A 30 -143.86 -4.90 18.44
N ASP A 31 -144.47 -3.92 19.08
CA ASP A 31 -145.91 -3.70 19.01
C ASP A 31 -146.24 -2.98 17.69
N ASN A 32 -146.96 -3.64 16.78
CA ASN A 32 -147.29 -3.08 15.46
C ASN A 32 -148.35 -1.96 15.53
N ASN A 33 -149.16 -1.88 16.58
CA ASN A 33 -150.17 -0.84 16.74
C ASN A 33 -149.53 0.48 17.17
N MET A 34 -148.59 0.41 18.11
CA MET A 34 -147.88 1.59 18.63
C MET A 34 -146.55 1.86 17.91
N ASN A 35 -146.05 0.91 17.11
CA ASN A 35 -144.72 0.88 16.50
C ASN A 35 -143.59 1.04 17.53
N VAL A 36 -143.80 0.50 18.74
CA VAL A 36 -142.86 0.60 19.88
C VAL A 36 -142.19 -0.75 20.07
N THR A 37 -140.87 -0.75 20.15
CA THR A 37 -140.10 -1.95 20.50
C THR A 37 -139.77 -1.94 21.99
N ARG A 38 -140.09 -3.04 22.69
CA ARG A 38 -139.77 -3.24 24.11
C ARG A 38 -138.88 -4.46 24.33
N CYS A 39 -138.03 -4.37 25.36
CA CYS A 39 -137.17 -5.46 25.78
C CYS A 39 -137.85 -6.31 26.86
N LEU A 40 -137.90 -7.62 26.67
CA LEU A 40 -138.29 -8.58 27.70
C LEU A 40 -137.09 -9.41 28.14
N VAL A 41 -136.84 -9.45 29.44
CA VAL A 41 -135.75 -10.21 30.07
C VAL A 41 -136.32 -11.40 30.83
N GLY A 42 -135.69 -12.57 30.70
CA GLY A 42 -136.10 -13.79 31.40
C GLY A 42 -135.58 -13.89 32.84
N PRO A 43 -136.08 -14.83 33.66
CA PRO A 43 -136.92 -15.96 33.27
C PRO A 43 -138.41 -15.60 33.18
N LEU A 44 -138.96 -15.64 31.96
CA LEU A 44 -140.35 -15.30 31.70
C LEU A 44 -140.87 -16.19 30.56
N VAL A 45 -142.05 -16.78 30.74
CA VAL A 45 -142.81 -17.38 29.65
C VAL A 45 -143.85 -16.34 29.24
N TYR A 46 -143.66 -15.75 28.06
CA TYR A 46 -144.48 -14.66 27.58
C TYR A 46 -145.35 -15.13 26.41
N THR A 47 -146.66 -14.94 26.51
CA THR A 47 -147.60 -15.24 25.42
C THR A 47 -147.78 -13.98 24.57
N ARG A 48 -147.41 -14.05 23.30
CA ARG A 48 -147.43 -12.96 22.34
C ARG A 48 -148.86 -12.59 21.95
N GLN A 49 -149.20 -11.31 21.98
CA GLN A 49 -150.49 -10.81 21.50
C GLN A 49 -150.51 -10.71 19.97
N GLU A 50 -151.68 -10.72 19.32
CA GLU A 50 -151.79 -10.71 17.85
C GLU A 50 -151.09 -9.51 17.18
N HIS A 51 -151.08 -8.36 17.85
CA HIS A 51 -150.45 -7.12 17.37
C HIS A 51 -148.95 -7.04 17.65
N GLU A 52 -148.35 -8.04 18.30
CA GLU A 52 -146.92 -8.04 18.68
C GLU A 52 -146.09 -8.95 17.77
N ARG A 53 -144.88 -8.53 17.43
CA ARG A 53 -143.91 -9.26 16.60
C ARG A 53 -142.56 -9.38 17.31
N CYS A 54 -142.02 -10.59 17.43
CA CYS A 54 -140.63 -10.78 17.85
C CYS A 54 -139.66 -10.34 16.75
N LEU A 55 -138.61 -9.60 17.13
CA LEU A 55 -137.55 -9.20 16.21
C LEU A 55 -136.47 -10.29 16.02
N PHE A 56 -136.24 -11.14 17.04
CA PHE A 56 -135.26 -12.23 16.98
C PHE A 56 -135.57 -13.32 18.04
N HIS A 57 -134.99 -14.51 17.92
CA HIS A 57 -135.06 -15.55 18.97
C HIS A 57 -134.34 -15.11 20.25
N PRO A 58 -134.80 -15.50 21.47
CA PRO A 58 -134.20 -15.06 22.72
C PRO A 58 -132.66 -15.18 22.72
N ARG A 59 -131.97 -14.05 22.83
CA ARG A 59 -130.50 -13.93 22.82
C ARG A 59 -129.95 -13.93 24.24
N PRO A 60 -128.73 -14.43 24.46
CA PRO A 60 -128.07 -14.31 25.77
C PRO A 60 -127.79 -12.84 26.10
N CYS A 61 -127.98 -12.45 27.35
CA CYS A 61 -127.55 -11.15 27.87
C CYS A 61 -126.03 -11.00 27.76
N VAL A 62 -125.56 -9.78 27.60
CA VAL A 62 -124.13 -9.46 27.56
C VAL A 62 -123.55 -9.67 28.95
N VAL A 63 -122.50 -10.49 29.03
CA VAL A 63 -121.76 -10.76 30.27
C VAL A 63 -120.37 -10.18 30.11
N VAL A 64 -120.02 -9.21 30.97
CA VAL A 64 -118.69 -8.62 31.04
C VAL A 64 -117.96 -9.25 32.23
N PRO A 65 -116.96 -10.13 32.01
CA PRO A 65 -116.19 -10.74 33.09
C PRO A 65 -115.33 -9.70 33.84
N PRO A 66 -114.83 -10.04 35.06
CA PRO A 66 -113.90 -9.20 35.79
C PRO A 66 -112.69 -8.80 34.94
N ARG A 67 -112.22 -7.56 35.09
CA ARG A 67 -111.10 -6.96 34.34
C ARG A 67 -111.30 -6.87 32.83
N CYS A 68 -112.53 -6.95 32.37
CA CYS A 68 -112.90 -6.69 30.98
C CYS A 68 -113.90 -5.52 30.90
N TYR A 69 -114.03 -4.96 29.71
CA TYR A 69 -115.04 -3.96 29.40
C TYR A 69 -115.58 -4.18 27.97
N CYS A 70 -116.75 -3.63 27.70
CA CYS A 70 -117.28 -3.52 26.35
C CYS A 70 -117.75 -2.08 26.09
N ILE A 71 -117.81 -1.70 24.81
CA ILE A 71 -118.28 -0.38 24.38
C ILE A 71 -119.64 -0.55 23.72
N ILE A 72 -120.61 0.24 24.15
CA ILE A 72 -121.98 0.25 23.62
C ILE A 72 -122.21 1.57 22.92
N GLN A 73 -122.67 1.49 21.68
CA GLN A 73 -123.08 2.64 20.88
C GLN A 73 -124.57 2.89 21.09
N ASN A 74 -124.93 4.18 21.17
CA ASN A 74 -126.28 4.65 21.44
C ASN A 74 -126.85 4.11 22.77
N PRO A 75 -126.16 4.32 23.92
CA PRO A 75 -126.59 3.79 25.20
C PRO A 75 -127.95 4.35 25.63
N CYS A 76 -128.74 3.55 26.33
CA CYS A 76 -130.01 4.00 26.90
C CYS A 76 -129.81 5.03 28.02
N VAL A 77 -130.72 6.01 28.11
CA VAL A 77 -130.81 6.93 29.24
C VAL A 77 -131.36 6.16 30.43
N ARG A 78 -130.67 6.16 31.56
CA ARG A 78 -131.07 5.44 32.78
C ARG A 78 -131.52 6.41 33.87
N ASP A 79 -132.53 6.01 34.63
CA ASP A 79 -132.96 6.74 35.84
C ASP A 79 -132.05 6.44 37.04
N ALA A 80 -132.33 7.08 38.18
CA ALA A 80 -131.57 6.88 39.42
C ALA A 80 -131.62 5.43 39.97
N SER A 81 -132.56 4.60 39.49
CA SER A 81 -132.67 3.18 39.82
C SER A 81 -131.99 2.25 38.81
N GLY A 82 -131.39 2.82 37.74
CA GLY A 82 -130.69 2.09 36.70
C GLY A 82 -131.59 1.50 35.62
N ALA A 83 -132.90 1.82 35.62
CA ALA A 83 -133.86 1.36 34.62
C ALA A 83 -133.89 2.32 33.41
N PRO A 84 -134.17 1.82 32.19
CA PRO A 84 -134.23 2.66 31.00
C PRO A 84 -135.41 3.64 31.06
N VAL A 85 -135.13 4.92 30.84
CA VAL A 85 -136.14 5.98 30.78
C VAL A 85 -136.94 5.84 29.49
N LEU A 86 -138.26 5.79 29.62
CA LEU A 86 -139.18 5.72 28.48
C LEU A 86 -139.57 7.15 28.05
N GLY A 87 -139.49 7.42 26.75
CA GLY A 87 -139.97 8.68 26.17
C GLY A 87 -141.49 8.76 26.09
N ALA A 88 -142.03 9.87 25.58
CA ALA A 88 -143.47 10.10 25.44
C ALA A 88 -144.23 9.00 24.67
N ASN A 89 -143.52 8.29 23.78
CA ASN A 89 -144.07 7.21 22.95
C ASN A 89 -143.86 5.82 23.57
N SER A 90 -143.50 5.70 24.86
CA SER A 90 -143.16 4.44 25.53
C SER A 90 -141.96 3.66 24.94
N SER A 91 -141.16 4.30 24.07
CA SER A 91 -139.89 3.75 23.57
C SER A 91 -138.74 4.11 24.51
N VAL A 92 -137.72 3.26 24.60
CA VAL A 92 -136.49 3.54 25.36
C VAL A 92 -135.78 4.75 24.76
N MET A 93 -135.45 5.73 25.60
CA MET A 93 -134.70 6.91 25.18
C MET A 93 -133.21 6.54 25.07
N LEU A 94 -132.59 6.80 23.92
CA LEU A 94 -131.17 6.54 23.67
C LEU A 94 -130.40 7.85 23.52
N ARG A 95 -129.14 7.84 23.95
CA ARG A 95 -128.18 8.91 23.65
C ARG A 95 -127.55 8.63 22.28
N MET A 96 -128.25 9.05 21.24
CA MET A 96 -127.84 8.80 19.85
C MET A 96 -126.49 9.47 19.55
N GLY A 97 -125.54 8.71 19.02
CA GLY A 97 -124.19 9.18 18.68
C GLY A 97 -123.19 9.16 19.83
N GLU A 98 -123.61 8.85 21.06
CA GLU A 98 -122.72 8.65 22.20
C GLU A 98 -122.29 7.19 22.33
N GLU A 99 -121.17 6.97 23.02
CA GLU A 99 -120.68 5.66 23.40
C GLU A 99 -120.64 5.54 24.93
N GLU A 100 -120.92 4.36 25.46
CA GLU A 100 -120.83 4.04 26.89
C GLU A 100 -119.91 2.84 27.10
N ILE A 101 -118.95 2.96 28.01
CA ILE A 101 -118.11 1.85 28.44
C ILE A 101 -118.80 1.16 29.62
N ARG A 102 -119.10 -0.14 29.48
CA ARG A 102 -119.64 -0.96 30.57
C ARG A 102 -118.57 -1.92 31.08
N PHE A 103 -118.31 -1.87 32.38
CA PHE A 103 -117.39 -2.74 33.11
C PHE A 103 -118.12 -3.97 33.67
N GLU A 104 -117.51 -4.66 34.64
CA GLU A 104 -118.11 -5.80 35.34
C GLU A 104 -119.43 -5.39 36.02
N GLN A 105 -120.52 -6.00 35.58
CA GLN A 105 -121.86 -5.83 36.16
C GLN A 105 -122.71 -7.08 35.93
N GLN A 106 -123.90 -7.13 36.53
CA GLN A 106 -124.83 -8.23 36.31
C GLN A 106 -125.18 -8.34 34.81
N PRO A 107 -125.40 -9.57 34.28
CA PRO A 107 -125.73 -9.79 32.87
C PRO A 107 -126.89 -8.90 32.44
N PHE A 108 -126.67 -8.08 31.41
CA PHE A 108 -127.63 -7.07 30.97
C PHE A 108 -128.09 -7.33 29.53
N PRO A 109 -129.37 -7.05 29.19
CA PRO A 109 -129.81 -7.05 27.81
C PRO A 109 -129.27 -5.82 27.07
N LEU A 110 -129.20 -5.89 25.73
CA LEU A 110 -129.08 -4.68 24.92
C LEU A 110 -130.50 -4.14 24.71
N GLU A 111 -130.71 -2.87 25.03
CA GLU A 111 -132.00 -2.22 24.79
C GLU A 111 -132.24 -1.99 23.28
N PRO A 112 -133.50 -1.83 22.83
CA PRO A 112 -133.80 -1.58 21.42
C PRO A 112 -133.06 -0.35 20.90
N GLY A 113 -132.13 -0.57 19.96
CA GLY A 113 -131.28 0.46 19.34
C GLY A 113 -129.87 0.60 19.93
N GLU A 114 -129.57 -0.04 21.07
CA GLU A 114 -128.19 -0.21 21.53
C GLU A 114 -127.43 -1.18 20.61
N VAL A 115 -126.20 -0.82 20.25
CA VAL A 115 -125.33 -1.67 19.43
C VAL A 115 -124.02 -1.91 20.15
N LEU A 116 -123.61 -3.17 20.23
CA LEU A 116 -122.34 -3.55 20.81
C LEU A 116 -121.20 -3.28 19.81
N LYS A 117 -120.28 -2.37 20.13
CA LYS A 117 -119.18 -1.99 19.24
C LYS A 117 -118.18 -3.14 19.11
N GLN A 118 -117.89 -3.54 17.87
CA GLN A 118 -116.91 -4.58 17.56
C GLN A 118 -115.65 -3.94 16.97
N LYS A 119 -114.48 -4.24 17.54
CA LYS A 119 -113.17 -3.87 16.99
C LYS A 119 -112.41 -5.16 16.69
N ASN A 120 -112.05 -5.39 15.43
CA ASN A 120 -111.39 -6.61 14.95
C ASN A 120 -112.16 -7.90 15.31
N GLU A 121 -113.47 -7.94 15.05
CA GLU A 121 -114.37 -9.07 15.34
C GLU A 121 -114.49 -9.45 16.84
N LYS A 122 -113.94 -8.64 17.75
CA LYS A 122 -114.08 -8.79 19.21
C LYS A 122 -114.85 -7.61 19.79
N TRP A 123 -115.76 -7.91 20.72
CA TRP A 123 -116.55 -6.91 21.45
C TRP A 123 -116.17 -6.79 22.93
N LEU A 124 -115.41 -7.78 23.44
CA LEU A 124 -114.93 -7.83 24.82
C LEU A 124 -113.44 -7.49 24.86
N PHE A 125 -113.11 -6.40 25.57
CA PHE A 125 -111.75 -5.88 25.70
C PHE A 125 -111.24 -6.11 27.12
N LYS A 126 -109.97 -6.48 27.28
CA LYS A 126 -109.33 -6.60 28.60
C LYS A 126 -108.82 -5.24 29.03
N LEU A 127 -108.93 -4.93 30.33
CA LEU A 127 -108.28 -3.75 30.90
C LEU A 127 -106.76 -3.91 30.79
N GLU A 128 -106.09 -2.88 30.30
CA GLU A 128 -104.63 -2.87 30.13
C GLU A 128 -103.97 -2.54 31.46
N VAL A 129 -102.90 -3.25 31.81
CA VAL A 129 -102.12 -2.99 33.01
C VAL A 129 -100.88 -2.22 32.59
N ILE A 130 -100.70 -1.02 33.15
CA ILE A 130 -99.49 -0.21 32.97
C ILE A 130 -98.45 -0.72 33.96
N PRO A 131 -97.34 -1.36 33.51
CA PRO A 131 -96.30 -1.82 34.42
C PRO A 131 -95.51 -0.65 35.03
N ALA A 132 -94.75 -0.93 36.09
CA ALA A 132 -93.82 0.06 36.66
C ALA A 132 -92.82 0.54 35.60
N ASN A 133 -92.36 1.80 35.71
CA ASN A 133 -91.45 2.45 34.75
C ASN A 133 -92.03 2.63 33.34
N THR A 134 -93.35 2.56 33.19
CA THR A 134 -94.06 2.90 31.96
C THR A 134 -95.24 3.82 32.29
N GLY A 135 -95.68 4.59 31.31
CA GLY A 135 -96.87 5.42 31.41
C GLY A 135 -97.57 5.52 30.06
N TYR A 136 -98.86 5.80 30.09
CA TYR A 136 -99.62 6.12 28.89
C TYR A 136 -99.76 7.62 28.75
N HIS A 137 -99.27 8.15 27.63
CA HIS A 137 -99.54 9.52 27.21
C HIS A 137 -100.93 9.56 26.64
N VAL A 138 -101.82 10.28 27.33
CA VAL A 138 -103.23 10.36 26.99
C VAL A 138 -103.62 11.78 26.62
N ARG A 139 -104.64 11.90 25.75
CA ARG A 139 -105.19 13.16 25.26
C ARG A 139 -106.69 13.22 25.51
N CYS A 140 -107.17 14.34 26.02
CA CYS A 140 -108.59 14.62 26.19
C CYS A 140 -109.24 14.91 24.83
N LEU A 141 -110.31 14.21 24.47
CA LEU A 141 -111.12 14.47 23.27
C LEU A 141 -112.28 15.44 23.55
N HIS A 142 -112.90 15.33 24.72
CA HIS A 142 -114.04 16.15 25.14
C HIS A 142 -113.83 16.70 26.55
N ASP A 143 -114.45 17.83 26.86
CA ASP A 143 -114.38 18.45 28.19
C ASP A 143 -115.09 17.55 29.21
N PHE A 144 -114.39 17.14 30.26
CA PHE A 144 -114.98 16.37 31.35
C PHE A 144 -114.31 16.69 32.69
N THR A 145 -115.01 16.40 33.78
CA THR A 145 -114.44 16.50 35.13
C THR A 145 -114.00 15.12 35.59
N ASP A 146 -112.72 14.98 35.91
CA ASP A 146 -112.14 13.73 36.38
C ASP A 146 -112.60 13.38 37.81
N GLU A 147 -112.37 12.15 38.27
CA GLU A 147 -112.75 11.66 39.61
C GLU A 147 -112.17 12.50 40.76
N ASN A 148 -111.04 13.19 40.50
CA ASN A 148 -110.37 14.07 41.44
C ASN A 148 -110.91 15.52 41.42
N GLY A 149 -112.01 15.79 40.70
CA GLY A 149 -112.60 17.13 40.58
C GLY A 149 -111.84 18.09 39.66
N VAL A 150 -110.88 17.59 38.88
CA VAL A 150 -110.09 18.38 37.92
C VAL A 150 -110.86 18.48 36.60
N SER A 151 -111.15 19.72 36.17
CA SER A 151 -111.75 19.98 34.86
C SER A 151 -110.72 19.81 33.76
N ARG A 152 -110.83 18.75 32.98
CA ARG A 152 -109.98 18.48 31.81
C ARG A 152 -110.65 19.03 30.56
N ARG A 153 -109.91 19.84 29.79
CA ARG A 153 -110.38 20.43 28.53
C ARG A 153 -109.93 19.61 27.34
N ALA A 154 -110.71 19.61 26.26
CA ALA A 154 -110.38 19.00 24.99
C ALA A 154 -109.01 19.49 24.49
N GLY A 155 -108.16 18.56 24.07
CA GLY A 155 -106.77 18.81 23.66
C GLY A 155 -105.75 18.79 24.79
N MET A 156 -106.16 18.75 26.07
CA MET A 156 -105.22 18.60 27.19
C MET A 156 -104.56 17.22 27.15
N GLU A 157 -103.25 17.18 27.34
CA GLU A 157 -102.46 15.95 27.38
C GLU A 157 -101.84 15.75 28.77
N TRP A 158 -101.75 14.51 29.24
CA TRP A 158 -101.06 14.17 30.48
C TRP A 158 -100.56 12.73 30.45
N LEU A 159 -99.74 12.37 31.43
CA LEU A 159 -99.19 11.03 31.59
C LEU A 159 -99.96 10.28 32.69
N VAL A 160 -100.39 9.05 32.38
CA VAL A 160 -100.92 8.10 33.36
C VAL A 160 -99.79 7.15 33.74
N GLU A 161 -99.18 7.36 34.91
CA GLU A 161 -98.02 6.60 35.37
C GLU A 161 -98.41 5.22 35.94
N GLY A 162 -97.64 4.18 35.65
CA GLY A 162 -97.77 2.88 36.32
C GLY A 162 -97.10 2.83 37.71
N PRO A 163 -97.35 1.80 38.54
CA PRO A 163 -98.13 0.61 38.22
C PRO A 163 -99.61 0.76 38.56
N GLN A 164 -100.48 0.78 37.55
CA GLN A 164 -101.93 0.78 37.73
C GLN A 164 -102.64 0.13 36.53
N THR A 165 -103.89 -0.29 36.72
CA THR A 165 -104.73 -0.76 35.61
C THR A 165 -105.37 0.45 34.93
N TYR A 166 -105.15 0.61 33.63
CA TYR A 166 -105.74 1.69 32.86
C TYR A 166 -107.23 1.44 32.68
N VAL A 167 -108.04 2.35 33.21
CA VAL A 167 -109.50 2.35 33.05
C VAL A 167 -109.82 3.26 31.86
N PRO A 168 -110.25 2.71 30.71
CA PRO A 168 -110.54 3.51 29.53
C PRO A 168 -111.78 4.38 29.75
N ARG A 169 -111.73 5.60 29.23
CA ARG A 169 -112.83 6.58 29.21
C ARG A 169 -113.15 6.92 27.76
N ILE A 170 -114.38 7.36 27.47
CA ILE A 170 -114.77 7.77 26.11
C ILE A 170 -114.11 9.11 25.77
N GLU A 171 -113.92 9.95 26.77
CA GLU A 171 -113.39 11.31 26.66
C GLU A 171 -111.86 11.35 26.53
N VAL A 172 -111.17 10.20 26.67
CA VAL A 172 -109.70 10.12 26.73
C VAL A 172 -109.16 9.10 25.75
N GLU A 173 -108.26 9.54 24.87
CA GLU A 173 -107.54 8.71 23.92
C GLU A 173 -106.12 8.42 24.41
N VAL A 174 -105.65 7.17 24.27
CA VAL A 174 -104.24 6.82 24.48
C VAL A 174 -103.46 7.13 23.22
N VAL A 175 -102.55 8.11 23.29
CA VAL A 175 -101.72 8.55 22.16
C VAL A 175 -100.53 7.60 21.97
N GLN A 176 -99.79 7.33 23.06
CA GLN A 176 -98.60 6.46 23.00
C GLN A 176 -98.23 5.89 24.39
N GLU A 177 -97.48 4.79 24.37
CA GLU A 177 -96.82 4.23 25.56
C GLU A 177 -95.42 4.86 25.72
N VAL A 178 -95.17 5.46 26.88
CA VAL A 178 -93.90 6.07 27.26
C VAL A 178 -93.17 5.16 28.23
N LYS A 179 -91.90 4.87 27.95
CA LYS A 179 -91.04 4.07 28.83
C LYS A 179 -90.03 4.96 29.54
N ALA A 180 -89.70 4.61 30.77
CA ALA A 180 -88.66 5.31 31.52
C ALA A 180 -87.29 5.07 30.89
N HIS A 181 -86.46 6.12 30.89
CA HIS A 181 -85.07 6.08 30.49
C HIS A 181 -84.20 5.73 31.71
N ILE A 182 -83.31 4.74 31.56
CA ILE A 182 -82.43 4.31 32.64
C ILE A 182 -81.20 5.21 32.66
N ILE A 183 -81.06 6.01 33.72
CA ILE A 183 -79.88 6.83 33.99
C ILE A 183 -78.91 6.01 34.82
N THR A 184 -77.77 5.66 34.23
CA THR A 184 -76.68 4.93 34.90
C THR A 184 -75.79 5.87 35.72
N PRO A 185 -74.99 5.36 36.67
CA PRO A 185 -73.96 6.17 37.33
C PRO A 185 -73.04 6.85 36.29
N ASN A 186 -72.57 8.06 36.58
CA ASN A 186 -71.72 8.88 35.68
C ASN A 186 -72.39 9.29 34.35
N THR A 187 -73.71 9.17 34.24
CA THR A 187 -74.48 9.67 33.09
C THR A 187 -75.58 10.61 33.55
N ALA A 188 -75.98 11.54 32.67
CA ALA A 188 -77.12 12.41 32.88
C ALA A 188 -78.05 12.37 31.68
N LEU A 189 -79.34 12.59 31.92
CA LEU A 189 -80.35 12.69 30.87
C LEU A 189 -80.55 14.15 30.50
N HIS A 190 -80.39 14.48 29.21
CA HIS A 190 -80.60 15.81 28.67
C HIS A 190 -82.04 15.97 28.21
N LEU A 191 -82.75 16.93 28.79
CA LEU A 191 -84.16 17.20 28.54
C LEU A 191 -84.34 18.58 27.90
N CYS A 192 -85.36 18.70 27.06
CA CYS A 192 -85.84 19.95 26.48
C CYS A 192 -87.31 20.15 26.83
N ALA A 193 -87.70 21.35 27.25
CA ALA A 193 -89.10 21.68 27.51
C ALA A 193 -89.81 21.96 26.18
N LYS A 194 -90.86 21.19 25.85
CA LYS A 194 -91.70 21.46 24.68
C LYS A 194 -92.59 22.68 24.88
N LEU A 195 -93.04 22.88 26.10
CA LEU A 195 -93.97 23.93 26.51
C LEU A 195 -93.49 24.56 27.82
N LYS A 196 -94.06 25.69 28.20
CA LYS A 196 -93.83 26.29 29.51
C LYS A 196 -94.57 25.47 30.58
N PHE A 197 -93.86 24.91 31.54
CA PHE A 197 -94.43 24.11 32.63
C PHE A 197 -93.56 24.19 33.89
N THR A 198 -93.95 23.50 34.96
CA THR A 198 -93.14 23.35 36.16
C THR A 198 -92.66 21.91 36.25
N ASP A 199 -91.34 21.71 36.34
CA ASP A 199 -90.74 20.39 36.37
C ASP A 199 -91.02 19.64 37.69
N ARG A 200 -90.63 18.36 37.75
CA ARG A 200 -90.80 17.50 38.94
C ARG A 200 -90.09 18.04 40.19
N ASN A 201 -89.08 18.89 40.02
CA ASN A 201 -88.30 19.49 41.10
C ASN A 201 -88.87 20.86 41.54
N GLY A 202 -89.99 21.31 40.95
CA GLY A 202 -90.64 22.57 41.26
C GLY A 202 -90.02 23.78 40.56
N MET A 203 -89.12 23.58 39.59
CA MET A 203 -88.53 24.67 38.81
C MET A 203 -89.41 25.01 37.60
N PRO A 204 -89.74 26.31 37.39
CA PRO A 204 -90.43 26.73 36.18
C PRO A 204 -89.48 26.61 34.97
N ARG A 205 -89.95 25.96 33.90
CA ARG A 205 -89.23 25.78 32.63
C ARG A 205 -89.89 26.59 31.53
N GLU A 206 -89.12 27.33 30.76
CA GLU A 206 -89.58 28.01 29.55
C GLU A 206 -89.54 27.06 28.34
N ALA A 207 -90.34 27.33 27.31
CA ALA A 207 -90.36 26.52 26.10
C ALA A 207 -89.00 26.59 25.36
N GLY A 208 -88.43 25.42 25.05
CA GLY A 208 -87.11 25.26 24.44
C GLY A 208 -85.95 25.30 25.44
N GLU A 209 -86.20 25.48 26.73
CA GLU A 209 -85.17 25.43 27.77
C GLU A 209 -84.59 24.01 27.87
N LEU A 210 -83.26 23.94 28.02
CA LEU A 210 -82.51 22.70 28.15
C LEU A 210 -81.98 22.56 29.59
N TRP A 211 -82.12 21.36 30.16
CA TRP A 211 -81.54 21.03 31.47
C TRP A 211 -81.17 19.55 31.54
N MET A 212 -80.49 19.17 32.61
CA MET A 212 -80.07 17.79 32.84
C MET A 212 -80.64 17.19 34.13
N VAL A 213 -80.95 15.91 34.07
CA VAL A 213 -81.31 15.10 35.22
C VAL A 213 -80.18 14.14 35.53
N ARG A 214 -79.60 14.25 36.73
CA ARG A 214 -78.44 13.46 37.20
C ARG A 214 -78.83 12.33 38.16
N THR A 215 -80.11 12.21 38.51
CA THR A 215 -80.60 11.22 39.48
C THR A 215 -80.54 9.83 38.85
N VAL A 216 -79.68 8.97 39.39
CA VAL A 216 -79.52 7.58 38.94
C VAL A 216 -80.82 6.80 39.17
N GLY A 217 -81.27 6.07 38.15
CA GLY A 217 -82.50 5.30 38.20
C GLY A 217 -83.33 5.42 36.91
N ALA A 218 -84.55 4.89 36.96
CA ALA A 218 -85.50 5.00 35.87
C ALA A 218 -86.18 6.37 35.92
N TYR A 219 -85.94 7.21 34.90
CA TYR A 219 -86.58 8.50 34.73
C TYR A 219 -87.70 8.40 33.70
N LEU A 220 -88.95 8.59 34.12
CA LEU A 220 -90.10 8.61 33.23
C LEU A 220 -90.36 10.06 32.77
N PRO A 221 -90.16 10.40 31.48
CA PRO A 221 -90.37 11.77 31.01
C PRO A 221 -91.83 12.19 31.13
N ALA A 222 -92.07 13.43 31.55
CA ALA A 222 -93.40 14.04 31.48
C ALA A 222 -93.80 14.33 30.01
N VAL A 223 -95.06 14.70 29.76
CA VAL A 223 -95.55 14.95 28.39
C VAL A 223 -94.87 16.19 27.79
N GLU A 224 -94.60 17.17 28.64
CA GLU A 224 -93.96 18.44 28.34
C GLU A 224 -92.44 18.30 28.15
N GLU A 225 -91.86 17.16 28.51
CA GLU A 225 -90.43 16.88 28.44
C GLU A 225 -90.09 16.12 27.16
N GLU A 226 -89.10 16.62 26.43
CA GLU A 226 -88.48 15.92 25.31
C GLU A 226 -87.11 15.41 25.72
N VAL A 227 -86.89 14.10 25.57
CA VAL A 227 -85.57 13.50 25.80
C VAL A 227 -84.70 13.77 24.58
N VAL A 228 -83.67 14.59 24.75
CA VAL A 228 -82.70 14.91 23.70
C VAL A 228 -81.65 13.80 23.59
N GLY A 229 -81.17 13.29 24.73
CA GLY A 229 -80.15 12.24 24.76
C GLY A 229 -79.58 12.01 26.16
N THR A 230 -78.61 11.09 26.23
CA THR A 230 -77.82 10.83 27.45
C THR A 230 -76.42 11.40 27.29
N VAL A 231 -75.91 12.06 28.33
CA VAL A 231 -74.56 12.62 28.36
C VAL A 231 -73.72 11.79 29.31
N GLU A 232 -72.60 11.27 28.80
CA GLU A 232 -71.62 10.53 29.59
C GLU A 232 -70.62 11.49 30.25
N GLY A 233 -70.26 11.20 31.49
CA GLY A 233 -69.25 11.96 32.22
C GLY A 233 -67.84 11.66 31.73
N VAL A 234 -67.02 12.70 31.64
CA VAL A 234 -65.60 12.60 31.32
C VAL A 234 -64.83 12.21 32.58
N THR A 235 -64.10 11.10 32.52
CA THR A 235 -63.24 10.64 33.61
C THR A 235 -61.97 11.49 33.68
N LEU A 236 -61.69 12.08 34.84
CA LEU A 236 -60.53 12.94 35.06
C LEU A 236 -59.44 12.19 35.84
N THR A 237 -58.20 12.34 35.41
CA THR A 237 -57.04 11.69 36.05
C THR A 237 -56.00 12.73 36.45
N ASN A 238 -54.96 12.33 37.18
CA ASN A 238 -53.84 13.23 37.48
C ASN A 238 -53.10 13.68 36.19
N THR A 239 -53.31 12.97 35.08
CA THR A 239 -52.66 13.22 33.79
C THR A 239 -53.59 13.88 32.77
N GLU A 240 -54.91 13.89 33.00
CA GLU A 240 -55.90 14.37 32.03
C GLU A 240 -56.91 15.28 32.74
N ALA A 241 -56.97 16.52 32.28
CA ALA A 241 -57.97 17.51 32.65
C ALA A 241 -58.89 17.79 31.45
N VAL A 242 -60.12 18.23 31.70
CA VAL A 242 -61.04 18.63 30.63
C VAL A 242 -61.10 20.14 30.54
N GLN A 243 -60.97 20.67 29.33
CA GLN A 243 -61.17 22.07 29.04
C GLN A 243 -62.62 22.33 28.66
N LEU A 244 -63.24 23.29 29.34
CA LEU A 244 -64.62 23.71 29.13
C LEU A 244 -64.66 25.16 28.67
N GLU A 245 -65.71 25.49 27.93
CA GLU A 245 -66.06 26.84 27.48
C GLU A 245 -67.53 27.11 27.85
N ALA A 246 -67.79 28.23 28.51
CA ALA A 246 -69.15 28.63 28.89
C ALA A 246 -69.90 29.20 27.68
N LEU A 247 -71.05 28.61 27.33
CA LEU A 247 -71.93 29.11 26.26
C LEU A 247 -72.79 30.29 26.72
N ALA A 248 -73.13 30.34 28.01
CA ALA A 248 -73.89 31.41 28.64
C ALA A 248 -73.29 31.74 30.01
N THR A 249 -73.76 32.82 30.65
CA THR A 249 -73.36 33.13 32.02
C THR A 249 -74.18 32.27 32.97
N PHE A 250 -73.53 31.38 33.73
CA PHE A 250 -74.19 30.46 34.66
C PHE A 250 -73.28 30.14 35.85
N THR A 251 -73.82 29.45 36.86
CA THR A 251 -73.04 28.95 37.99
C THR A 251 -72.78 27.47 37.78
N ASP A 252 -71.51 27.07 37.78
CA ASP A 252 -71.12 25.67 37.57
C ASP A 252 -71.50 24.79 38.77
N VAL A 253 -71.36 23.47 38.60
CA VAL A 253 -71.66 22.46 39.63
C VAL A 253 -70.81 22.64 40.89
N TYR A 254 -69.67 23.33 40.77
CA TYR A 254 -68.73 23.59 41.86
C TYR A 254 -68.99 24.94 42.56
N GLY A 255 -70.04 25.67 42.16
CA GLY A 255 -70.44 26.95 42.75
C GLY A 255 -69.64 28.16 42.25
N LYS A 256 -68.88 28.04 41.16
CA LYS A 256 -68.16 29.16 40.53
C LYS A 256 -69.01 29.78 39.43
N THR A 257 -69.11 31.10 39.42
CA THR A 257 -69.80 31.86 38.38
C THR A 257 -68.93 31.96 37.13
N ARG A 258 -69.42 31.45 36.00
CA ARG A 258 -68.73 31.47 34.71
C ARG A 258 -69.38 32.48 33.77
N MET A 259 -68.57 33.33 33.16
CA MET A 259 -69.05 34.30 32.17
C MET A 259 -69.11 33.65 30.77
N ALA A 260 -70.05 34.09 29.93
CA ALA A 260 -70.15 33.60 28.56
C ALA A 260 -68.82 33.80 27.79
N GLY A 261 -68.31 32.73 27.17
CA GLY A 261 -67.04 32.67 26.46
C GLY A 261 -65.81 32.40 27.33
N GLU A 262 -65.95 32.38 28.66
CA GLU A 262 -64.87 32.02 29.58
C GLU A 262 -64.45 30.57 29.36
N LYS A 263 -63.13 30.32 29.41
CA LYS A 263 -62.56 28.97 29.31
C LYS A 263 -61.85 28.62 30.60
N TRP A 264 -62.07 27.41 31.10
CA TRP A 264 -61.40 26.91 32.29
C TRP A 264 -61.08 25.42 32.16
N LEU A 265 -60.31 24.92 33.12
CA LEU A 265 -60.00 23.50 33.27
C LEU A 265 -60.75 22.94 34.47
N VAL A 266 -61.25 21.73 34.33
CA VAL A 266 -61.71 20.90 35.45
C VAL A 266 -60.71 19.77 35.61
N THR A 267 -60.15 19.66 36.81
CA THR A 267 -59.14 18.66 37.15
C THR A 267 -59.71 17.63 38.12
N LYS A 268 -58.93 16.59 38.43
CA LYS A 268 -59.31 15.59 39.43
C LYS A 268 -59.53 16.18 40.83
N GLU A 269 -58.93 17.34 41.15
CA GLU A 269 -59.14 18.02 42.43
C GLU A 269 -60.58 18.52 42.59
N ASP A 270 -61.25 18.89 41.49
CA ASP A 270 -62.64 19.33 41.50
C ASP A 270 -63.60 18.12 41.51
N ALA A 271 -63.40 17.14 40.62
CA ALA A 271 -64.16 15.89 40.59
C ALA A 271 -63.42 14.76 39.86
N SER A 272 -63.68 13.50 40.24
CA SER A 272 -63.16 12.33 39.53
C SER A 272 -63.82 12.08 38.16
N VAL A 273 -65.09 12.46 38.04
CA VAL A 273 -65.87 12.37 36.79
C VAL A 273 -66.67 13.65 36.68
N HIS A 274 -66.52 14.35 35.57
CA HIS A 274 -67.25 15.57 35.30
C HIS A 274 -68.24 15.35 34.14
N ILE A 275 -69.52 15.56 34.42
CA ILE A 275 -70.59 15.51 33.40
C ILE A 275 -70.78 16.93 32.87
N PRO A 276 -70.47 17.19 31.59
CA PRO A 276 -70.62 18.51 30.99
C PRO A 276 -72.08 18.98 31.07
N ASP A 277 -72.27 20.19 31.61
CA ASP A 277 -73.58 20.83 31.70
C ASP A 277 -74.05 21.43 30.37
N VAL A 278 -75.34 21.78 30.29
CA VAL A 278 -75.98 22.35 29.09
C VAL A 278 -75.26 23.61 28.59
N HIS A 279 -74.77 24.41 29.53
CA HIS A 279 -74.06 25.66 29.25
C HIS A 279 -72.55 25.46 29.11
N GLU A 280 -72.06 24.21 29.18
CA GLU A 280 -70.64 23.87 29.07
C GLU A 280 -70.37 23.18 27.74
N LYS A 281 -69.48 23.76 26.95
CA LYS A 281 -68.96 23.13 25.75
C LYS A 281 -67.60 22.52 26.04
N VAL A 282 -67.46 21.21 25.81
CA VAL A 282 -66.18 20.51 25.92
C VAL A 282 -65.26 20.94 24.78
N GLY A 283 -64.18 21.64 25.10
CA GLY A 283 -63.16 22.07 24.14
C GLY A 283 -62.14 20.97 23.82
N GLY A 284 -61.85 20.08 24.78
CA GLY A 284 -60.92 18.96 24.63
C GLY A 284 -60.33 18.47 25.95
N ILE A 285 -59.50 17.42 25.87
CA ILE A 285 -58.75 16.88 27.01
C ILE A 285 -57.33 17.45 26.97
N VAL A 286 -56.91 18.08 28.07
CA VAL A 286 -55.56 18.65 28.25
C VAL A 286 -54.73 17.67 29.08
N LYS A 287 -53.58 17.28 28.53
CA LYS A 287 -52.64 16.40 29.24
C LYS A 287 -51.73 17.19 30.18
N ALA A 288 -51.43 16.62 31.34
CA ALA A 288 -50.48 17.20 32.28
C ALA A 288 -49.07 17.21 31.65
N THR A 289 -48.38 18.34 31.77
CA THR A 289 -46.96 18.44 31.49
C THR A 289 -46.21 18.06 32.77
N VAL A 290 -45.32 17.08 32.65
CA VAL A 290 -44.50 16.60 33.77
C VAL A 290 -43.06 17.04 33.53
N LEU A 291 -42.50 17.79 34.48
CA LEU A 291 -41.09 18.18 34.50
C LEU A 291 -40.35 17.31 35.52
N SER A 292 -39.22 16.76 35.10
CA SER A 292 -38.26 16.12 35.99
C SER A 292 -37.43 17.16 36.77
N GLY A 293 -36.75 16.75 37.85
CA GLY A 293 -35.95 17.65 38.69
C GLY A 293 -34.82 18.40 37.95
N LYS A 294 -34.41 17.94 36.77
CA LYS A 294 -33.40 18.58 35.90
C LYS A 294 -33.98 19.16 34.62
N GLU A 295 -35.28 19.41 34.57
CA GLU A 295 -35.98 19.96 33.41
C GLU A 295 -36.67 21.28 33.75
N TYR A 296 -36.88 22.09 32.72
CA TYR A 296 -37.63 23.34 32.80
C TYR A 296 -38.38 23.59 31.49
N CYS A 297 -39.41 24.42 31.54
CA CYS A 297 -40.11 24.92 30.36
C CYS A 297 -40.44 26.39 30.51
N ILE A 298 -40.63 27.06 29.38
CA ILE A 298 -41.04 28.47 29.33
C ILE A 298 -42.49 28.52 28.87
N VAL A 299 -43.35 29.10 29.72
CA VAL A 299 -44.78 29.29 29.46
C VAL A 299 -45.01 30.75 29.09
N GLU A 300 -45.69 30.97 27.97
CA GLU A 300 -46.18 32.27 27.51
C GLU A 300 -47.61 32.49 28.01
N ASP A 301 -47.92 33.74 28.34
CA ASP A 301 -49.22 34.20 28.84
C ASP A 301 -49.67 33.46 30.13
N PRO A 302 -48.79 33.37 31.16
CA PRO A 302 -49.10 32.61 32.37
C PRO A 302 -50.32 33.17 33.10
N LEU A 303 -51.06 32.28 33.75
CA LEU A 303 -52.19 32.65 34.60
C LEU A 303 -51.70 33.38 35.86
N GLY A 304 -52.15 34.63 36.05
CA GLY A 304 -51.86 35.38 37.26
C GLY A 304 -52.66 34.90 38.48
N THR A 305 -52.30 35.39 39.67
CA THR A 305 -53.04 35.16 40.93
C THR A 305 -54.50 35.63 40.87
N ASP A 306 -54.79 36.55 39.94
CA ASP A 306 -56.09 37.18 39.75
C ASP A 306 -57.02 36.33 38.86
N GLY A 307 -56.58 35.14 38.43
CA GLY A 307 -57.33 34.24 37.56
C GLY A 307 -57.41 34.69 36.10
N MET A 308 -56.60 35.68 35.72
CA MET A 308 -56.50 36.22 34.36
C MET A 308 -55.09 36.00 33.79
N ASN A 309 -55.01 35.73 32.49
CA ASN A 309 -53.73 35.52 31.82
C ASN A 309 -52.98 36.83 31.59
N GLN A 310 -51.68 36.81 31.85
CA GLN A 310 -50.80 37.97 31.68
C GLN A 310 -50.21 37.97 30.26
N PHE A 311 -50.99 38.47 29.30
CA PHE A 311 -50.59 38.47 27.89
C PHE A 311 -49.25 39.18 27.64
N GLY A 312 -48.37 38.54 26.89
CA GLY A 312 -47.02 39.00 26.54
C GLY A 312 -45.96 38.72 27.60
N ARG A 313 -46.34 38.22 28.78
CA ARG A 313 -45.38 37.82 29.82
C ARG A 313 -44.96 36.36 29.60
N ARG A 314 -43.72 36.06 29.97
CA ARG A 314 -43.18 34.68 29.99
C ARG A 314 -42.80 34.30 31.41
N GLU A 315 -43.00 33.04 31.73
CA GLU A 315 -42.66 32.45 33.04
C GLU A 315 -41.84 31.17 32.83
N VAL A 316 -40.77 31.02 33.59
CA VAL A 316 -39.96 29.79 33.59
C VAL A 316 -40.42 28.90 34.74
N ARG A 317 -40.99 27.73 34.41
CA ARG A 317 -41.34 26.68 35.39
C ARG A 317 -40.19 25.68 35.44
N LYS A 318 -39.67 25.41 36.64
CA LYS A 318 -38.50 24.54 36.89
C LYS A 318 -38.71 23.63 38.09
N GLY A 319 -38.06 22.47 38.07
CA GLY A 319 -38.09 21.49 39.16
C GLY A 319 -39.13 20.38 38.93
N GLU A 320 -39.13 19.38 39.83
CA GLU A 320 -40.05 18.25 39.75
C GLU A 320 -41.48 18.72 40.01
N CYS A 321 -42.25 18.90 38.94
CA CYS A 321 -43.64 19.33 39.03
C CYS A 321 -44.47 18.78 37.87
N SER A 322 -45.72 18.45 38.17
CA SER A 322 -46.74 18.11 37.18
C SER A 322 -47.82 19.19 37.18
N PHE A 323 -48.07 19.82 36.05
CA PHE A 323 -49.08 20.88 35.93
C PHE A 323 -49.83 20.80 34.59
N PHE A 324 -51.01 21.42 34.53
CA PHE A 324 -51.78 21.56 33.30
C PHE A 324 -51.56 22.96 32.72
N LEU A 325 -51.52 23.06 31.39
CA LEU A 325 -51.50 24.37 30.73
C LEU A 325 -52.90 24.95 30.74
N HIS A 326 -53.06 26.09 31.39
CA HIS A 326 -54.35 26.78 31.44
C HIS A 326 -54.77 27.27 30.06
N PRO A 327 -56.08 27.55 29.84
CA PRO A 327 -56.55 28.10 28.58
C PRO A 327 -55.75 29.34 28.20
N TYR A 328 -55.35 29.43 26.94
CA TYR A 328 -54.47 30.46 26.35
C TYR A 328 -52.99 30.44 26.79
N GLU A 329 -52.59 29.67 27.81
CA GLU A 329 -51.17 29.42 28.06
C GLU A 329 -50.58 28.60 26.91
N LYS A 330 -49.36 28.95 26.50
CA LYS A 330 -48.62 28.20 25.48
C LYS A 330 -47.22 27.91 25.97
N MET A 331 -46.76 26.67 25.76
CA MET A 331 -45.35 26.36 25.96
C MET A 331 -44.54 26.79 24.75
N ILE A 332 -43.47 27.54 25.01
CA ILE A 332 -42.50 27.92 23.98
C ILE A 332 -41.49 26.78 23.86
N GLY A 333 -41.66 25.97 22.83
CA GLY A 333 -40.83 24.78 22.59
C GLY A 333 -41.25 23.57 23.42
N GLU A 334 -40.37 22.57 23.48
CA GLU A 334 -40.54 21.38 24.32
C GLU A 334 -39.89 21.57 25.69
N VAL A 335 -40.09 20.61 26.59
CA VAL A 335 -39.40 20.55 27.89
C VAL A 335 -37.89 20.51 27.66
N GLN A 336 -37.15 21.45 28.25
CA GLN A 336 -35.71 21.59 28.09
C GLN A 336 -34.99 21.08 29.34
N SER A 337 -33.84 20.45 29.14
CA SER A 337 -32.98 20.03 30.24
C SER A 337 -32.13 21.20 30.75
N MET A 338 -31.93 21.23 32.06
CA MET A 338 -31.06 22.19 32.75
C MET A 338 -29.62 22.02 32.26
N LYS A 339 -28.93 23.14 31.99
CA LYS A 339 -27.54 23.09 31.55
C LYS A 339 -26.63 22.82 32.74
N VAL A 340 -26.02 21.64 32.74
CA VAL A 340 -25.01 21.23 33.71
C VAL A 340 -23.65 21.66 33.20
N LEU A 341 -22.99 22.56 33.93
CA LEU A 341 -21.64 23.01 33.63
C LEU A 341 -20.62 22.27 34.48
N GLY A 342 -19.59 21.71 33.83
CA GLY A 342 -18.41 21.17 34.51
C GLY A 342 -17.46 22.28 35.00
N LYS A 343 -16.41 21.91 35.75
CA LYS A 343 -15.38 22.86 36.23
C LYS A 343 -14.65 23.58 35.09
N ASP A 344 -14.50 22.91 33.95
CA ASP A 344 -13.77 23.42 32.79
C ASP A 344 -14.69 24.05 31.74
N GLN A 345 -15.94 24.36 32.11
CA GLN A 345 -16.95 24.92 31.21
C GLN A 345 -17.56 26.21 31.76
N ALA A 346 -17.93 27.10 30.86
CA ALA A 346 -18.64 28.33 31.17
C ALA A 346 -19.71 28.63 30.11
N LEU A 347 -20.73 29.38 30.48
CA LEU A 347 -21.71 29.93 29.53
C LEU A 347 -21.46 31.42 29.35
N LEU A 348 -21.43 31.86 28.10
CA LEU A 348 -21.52 33.27 27.76
C LEU A 348 -22.99 33.65 27.69
N LEU A 349 -23.41 34.53 28.60
CA LEU A 349 -24.77 35.01 28.74
C LEU A 349 -24.86 36.46 28.25
N GLN A 350 -26.03 36.84 27.76
CA GLN A 350 -26.36 38.22 27.40
C GLN A 350 -27.72 38.61 28.01
N ALA A 351 -27.78 39.77 28.65
CA ALA A 351 -29.01 40.32 29.17
C ALA A 351 -29.84 40.93 28.04
N LEU A 352 -31.12 40.59 27.96
CA LEU A 352 -32.09 41.19 27.03
C LEU A 352 -32.69 42.46 27.62
N ASP A 353 -33.05 42.41 28.90
CA ASP A 353 -33.62 43.51 29.67
C ASP A 353 -32.84 43.75 30.96
N SER A 354 -33.12 44.87 31.66
CA SER A 354 -32.53 45.13 32.97
C SER A 354 -33.16 44.21 34.02
N PHE A 355 -32.39 43.32 34.60
CA PHE A 355 -32.84 42.44 35.67
C PHE A 355 -31.71 42.19 36.69
N GLU A 356 -32.09 41.71 37.86
CA GLU A 356 -31.15 41.42 38.95
C GLU A 356 -30.72 39.94 38.88
N ASP A 357 -29.46 39.70 38.50
CA ASP A 357 -28.85 38.37 38.47
C ASP A 357 -28.01 38.18 39.74
N ARG A 358 -28.50 37.38 40.70
CA ARG A 358 -27.81 37.02 41.95
C ARG A 358 -27.23 38.22 42.73
N GLY A 359 -27.95 39.34 42.76
CA GLY A 359 -27.55 40.57 43.47
C GLY A 359 -26.73 41.56 42.62
N GLN A 360 -26.49 41.26 41.34
CA GLN A 360 -25.87 42.19 40.40
C GLN A 360 -26.89 42.67 39.37
N LEU A 361 -27.07 43.99 39.27
CA LEU A 361 -27.93 44.59 38.25
C LEU A 361 -27.25 44.49 36.88
N ARG A 362 -27.86 43.74 35.96
CA ARG A 362 -27.36 43.60 34.58
C ARG A 362 -28.07 44.59 33.67
N CYS A 363 -27.31 45.28 32.84
CA CYS A 363 -27.85 46.18 31.84
C CYS A 363 -28.22 45.44 30.55
N PRO A 364 -29.24 45.89 29.80
CA PRO A 364 -29.56 45.33 28.49
C PRO A 364 -28.33 45.32 27.56
N GLY A 365 -28.05 44.17 26.95
CA GLY A 365 -26.92 43.96 26.05
C GLY A 365 -25.59 43.61 26.72
N GLU A 366 -25.48 43.72 28.04
CA GLU A 366 -24.30 43.32 28.81
C GLU A 366 -24.06 41.81 28.66
N LYS A 367 -22.80 41.43 28.43
CA LYS A 367 -22.36 40.03 28.33
C LYS A 367 -21.52 39.67 29.54
N TRP A 368 -21.73 38.48 30.09
CA TRP A 368 -20.92 37.96 31.19
C TRP A 368 -20.74 36.45 31.10
N MET A 369 -19.74 35.93 31.81
CA MET A 369 -19.52 34.48 31.90
C MET A 369 -20.08 33.90 33.19
N LEU A 370 -20.74 32.75 33.06
CA LEU A 370 -21.12 31.89 34.17
C LEU A 370 -20.21 30.66 34.20
N HIS A 371 -19.32 30.58 35.20
CA HIS A 371 -18.40 29.46 35.37
C HIS A 371 -19.05 28.30 36.13
N GLY A 372 -18.74 27.05 35.72
CA GLY A 372 -19.11 25.86 36.49
C GLY A 372 -18.20 25.63 37.72
N PRO A 373 -18.51 24.63 38.56
CA PRO A 373 -19.55 23.62 38.38
C PRO A 373 -20.90 24.08 38.92
N THR A 374 -21.86 24.33 38.04
CA THR A 374 -23.21 24.78 38.42
C THR A 374 -24.25 24.26 37.44
N GLU A 375 -25.45 23.98 37.93
CA GLU A 375 -26.62 23.74 37.08
C GLU A 375 -27.33 25.08 36.84
N TYR A 376 -27.58 25.41 35.57
CA TYR A 376 -28.12 26.70 35.17
C TYR A 376 -29.39 26.54 34.33
N VAL A 377 -30.42 27.29 34.74
CA VAL A 377 -31.66 27.50 33.98
C VAL A 377 -31.64 28.94 33.50
N PRO A 378 -31.73 29.21 32.19
CA PRO A 378 -31.82 30.56 31.69
C PRO A 378 -33.10 31.24 32.17
N ASP A 379 -32.96 32.47 32.66
CA ASP A 379 -34.10 33.34 32.94
C ASP A 379 -34.68 33.91 31.63
N VAL A 380 -35.92 34.41 31.65
CA VAL A 380 -36.63 35.01 30.50
C VAL A 380 -35.80 36.13 29.89
N ASN A 381 -35.13 36.91 30.74
CA ASN A 381 -34.36 38.09 30.35
C ASN A 381 -32.92 37.75 29.96
N VAL A 382 -32.54 36.47 29.89
CA VAL A 382 -31.18 36.03 29.59
C VAL A 382 -31.14 35.19 28.33
N ARG A 383 -30.28 35.58 27.39
CA ARG A 383 -29.95 34.80 26.21
C ARG A 383 -28.60 34.12 26.40
N ILE A 384 -28.56 32.80 26.21
CA ILE A 384 -27.30 32.07 26.14
C ILE A 384 -26.73 32.25 24.73
N LEU A 385 -25.53 32.82 24.62
CA LEU A 385 -24.84 33.02 23.34
C LEU A 385 -23.99 31.82 22.97
N GLU A 386 -23.12 31.40 23.88
CA GLU A 386 -22.09 30.40 23.58
C GLU A 386 -21.79 29.56 24.82
N GLN A 387 -21.49 28.27 24.63
CA GLN A 387 -20.91 27.43 25.66
C GLN A 387 -19.42 27.32 25.42
N ARG A 388 -18.64 27.78 26.38
CA ARG A 388 -17.18 27.83 26.32
C ARG A 388 -16.58 26.73 27.17
N SER A 389 -15.45 26.21 26.70
CA SER A 389 -14.65 25.24 27.43
C SER A 389 -13.21 25.72 27.50
N VAL A 390 -12.49 25.26 28.52
CA VAL A 390 -11.04 25.48 28.62
C VAL A 390 -10.37 24.79 27.44
N ILE A 391 -9.59 25.54 26.67
CA ILE A 391 -8.77 25.02 25.58
C ILE A 391 -7.44 24.59 26.19
N ALA A 392 -7.16 23.29 26.16
CA ALA A 392 -5.87 22.77 26.61
C ALA A 392 -4.78 23.18 25.62
N LEU A 393 -3.77 23.92 26.09
CA LEU A 393 -2.62 24.35 25.30
C LEU A 393 -1.35 23.82 25.94
N ASP A 394 -0.55 23.10 25.16
CA ASP A 394 0.79 22.68 25.56
C ASP A 394 1.81 23.83 25.42
N LYS A 395 3.02 23.65 25.99
CA LYS A 395 4.12 24.65 25.99
C LYS A 395 4.44 25.26 24.62
N ASN A 396 4.28 24.50 23.55
CA ASN A 396 4.59 24.89 22.16
C ASN A 396 3.33 25.09 21.30
N GLU A 397 2.15 25.13 21.94
CA GLU A 397 0.87 25.32 21.28
C GLU A 397 0.21 26.61 21.75
N GLY A 398 -0.62 27.16 20.88
CA GLY A 398 -1.27 28.43 21.15
C GLY A 398 -2.42 28.72 20.21
N ILE A 399 -3.17 29.74 20.57
CA ILE A 399 -4.31 30.26 19.82
C ILE A 399 -4.18 31.77 19.63
N TYR A 400 -4.74 32.25 18.53
CA TYR A 400 -4.95 33.68 18.30
C TYR A 400 -6.27 34.10 18.94
N VAL A 401 -6.20 35.09 19.82
CA VAL A 401 -7.36 35.64 20.53
C VAL A 401 -7.48 37.12 20.17
N MET A 402 -8.67 37.52 19.73
CA MET A 402 -9.02 38.91 19.49
C MET A 402 -10.00 39.38 20.55
N ASP A 403 -9.69 40.50 21.18
CA ASP A 403 -10.63 41.21 22.03
C ASP A 403 -11.53 42.08 21.15
N THR A 404 -12.84 41.84 21.21
CA THR A 404 -13.88 42.55 20.47
C THR A 404 -14.07 44.00 20.91
N THR A 405 -13.67 44.35 22.13
CA THR A 405 -13.79 45.73 22.64
C THR A 405 -12.61 46.60 22.22
N THR A 406 -11.40 46.06 22.29
CA THR A 406 -10.16 46.79 21.95
C THR A 406 -9.70 46.56 20.51
N GLY A 407 -10.18 45.49 19.85
CA GLY A 407 -9.73 45.05 18.53
C GLY A 407 -8.32 44.44 18.52
N VAL A 408 -7.67 44.31 19.69
CA VAL A 408 -6.30 43.82 19.79
C VAL A 408 -6.27 42.31 19.64
N VAL A 409 -5.52 41.84 18.63
CA VAL A 409 -5.21 40.42 18.44
C VAL A 409 -3.90 40.10 19.13
N ARG A 410 -3.89 39.03 19.93
CA ARG A 410 -2.68 38.52 20.59
C ARG A 410 -2.60 37.00 20.53
N VAL A 411 -1.41 36.50 20.80
CA VAL A 411 -1.11 35.07 20.89
C VAL A 411 -1.10 34.65 22.36
N VAL A 412 -1.82 33.59 22.69
CA VAL A 412 -1.80 32.95 24.01
C VAL A 412 -1.21 31.54 23.86
N MET A 413 -0.17 31.21 24.62
CA MET A 413 0.54 29.91 24.52
C MET A 413 0.88 29.33 25.89
N GLY A 414 1.02 28.01 25.94
CA GLY A 414 1.70 27.29 27.01
C GLY A 414 0.91 26.96 28.27
N GLU A 415 -0.29 27.51 28.41
CA GLU A 415 -1.18 27.28 29.56
C GLU A 415 -2.62 27.07 29.09
N PRO A 416 -3.41 26.21 29.76
CA PRO A 416 -4.81 26.02 29.42
C PRO A 416 -5.57 27.34 29.56
N TYR A 417 -6.27 27.74 28.49
CA TYR A 417 -6.87 29.06 28.39
C TYR A 417 -8.37 28.97 28.10
N MET A 418 -9.15 29.79 28.81
CA MET A 418 -10.56 29.99 28.55
C MET A 418 -10.76 31.43 28.05
N LEU A 419 -11.48 31.58 26.94
CA LEU A 419 -11.77 32.88 26.33
C LEU A 419 -12.60 33.75 27.29
N ASN A 420 -12.16 34.98 27.54
CA ASN A 420 -12.91 35.96 28.34
C ASN A 420 -14.16 36.48 27.62
N GLU A 421 -15.07 37.13 28.35
CA GLU A 421 -16.36 37.66 27.86
C GLU A 421 -16.29 38.38 26.51
N ASN A 422 -15.25 39.19 26.31
CA ASN A 422 -15.06 40.02 25.13
C ASN A 422 -14.09 39.40 24.11
N GLU A 423 -13.63 38.18 24.33
CA GLU A 423 -12.64 37.51 23.50
C GLU A 423 -13.29 36.52 22.54
N VAL A 424 -12.75 36.47 21.33
CA VAL A 424 -13.11 35.51 20.29
C VAL A 424 -11.84 34.94 19.66
N LEU A 425 -11.93 33.71 19.15
CA LEU A 425 -10.86 33.10 18.38
C LEU A 425 -10.69 33.85 17.05
N TRP A 426 -9.47 34.27 16.75
CA TRP A 426 -9.15 35.01 15.54
C TRP A 426 -8.49 34.11 14.49
N GLU A 427 -8.96 34.17 13.26
CA GLU A 427 -8.44 33.32 12.19
C GLU A 427 -7.33 34.02 11.41
N LYS A 428 -6.10 33.50 11.52
CA LYS A 428 -4.99 33.96 10.70
C LYS A 428 -5.07 33.33 9.31
N HIS A 429 -5.39 34.16 8.33
CA HIS A 429 -5.36 33.78 6.93
C HIS A 429 -3.92 33.92 6.40
N LEU A 430 -3.46 32.92 5.66
CA LEU A 430 -2.16 32.90 5.00
C LEU A 430 -2.36 32.80 3.50
N SER A 431 -1.35 33.17 2.71
CA SER A 431 -1.40 32.94 1.27
C SER A 431 -1.44 31.43 0.97
N PRO A 432 -2.15 30.99 -0.09
CA PRO A 432 -2.24 29.57 -0.45
C PRO A 432 -0.87 28.91 -0.61
N GLU A 433 0.11 29.66 -1.13
CA GLU A 433 1.49 29.20 -1.30
C GLU A 433 2.14 28.84 0.03
N VAL A 434 1.95 29.66 1.07
CA VAL A 434 2.50 29.41 2.40
C VAL A 434 1.81 28.23 3.06
N GLU A 435 0.50 28.06 2.88
CA GLU A 435 -0.22 26.91 3.46
C GLU A 435 0.27 25.57 2.87
N VAL A 436 0.53 25.54 1.57
CA VAL A 436 1.13 24.38 0.92
C VAL A 436 2.54 24.12 1.46
N LEU A 437 3.38 25.16 1.57
CA LEU A 437 4.74 25.01 2.08
C LEU A 437 4.77 24.55 3.53
N LEU A 438 3.87 25.03 4.39
CA LEU A 438 3.76 24.59 5.78
C LEU A 438 3.32 23.12 5.91
N SER A 439 2.56 22.60 4.95
CA SER A 439 2.20 21.18 4.92
C SER A 439 3.36 20.27 4.49
N SER A 440 4.35 20.83 3.79
CA SER A 440 5.53 20.08 3.35
C SER A 440 6.54 19.87 4.49
N VAL A 441 7.10 18.66 4.61
CA VAL A 441 8.02 18.26 5.70
C VAL A 441 9.25 19.16 5.81
N ASN A 442 9.71 19.74 4.70
CA ASN A 442 10.92 20.56 4.64
C ASN A 442 10.63 22.04 4.34
N GLY A 443 9.36 22.48 4.32
CA GLY A 443 9.01 23.84 3.92
C GLY A 443 9.41 24.19 2.49
N CYS A 444 9.51 23.21 1.59
CA CYS A 444 9.89 23.38 0.20
C CYS A 444 9.02 22.51 -0.72
N SER A 445 8.60 23.08 -1.84
CA SER A 445 7.85 22.39 -2.89
C SER A 445 8.51 22.63 -4.25
N THR A 446 8.72 21.55 -5.00
CA THR A 446 9.04 21.58 -6.44
C THR A 446 7.72 21.59 -7.21
N GLU A 447 7.56 22.48 -8.20
CA GLU A 447 6.38 22.70 -9.05
C GLU A 447 5.08 21.94 -8.68
N MET A 448 4.05 22.71 -8.34
CA MET A 448 2.69 22.23 -8.09
C MET A 448 2.18 21.46 -9.32
N ASP A 449 1.77 20.21 -9.15
CA ASP A 449 0.78 19.61 -10.04
C ASP A 449 -0.50 20.43 -9.83
N ASP A 450 -0.81 21.35 -10.75
CA ASP A 450 -1.99 22.25 -10.73
C ASP A 450 -3.35 21.49 -10.80
N THR A 451 -3.34 20.18 -10.61
CA THR A 451 -4.46 19.28 -10.90
C THR A 451 -5.43 19.10 -9.73
N LEU A 452 -5.09 19.51 -8.51
CA LEU A 452 -5.97 19.40 -7.33
C LEU A 452 -5.94 20.68 -6.47
N PRO A 453 -7.11 21.26 -6.11
CA PRO A 453 -7.17 22.35 -5.14
C PRO A 453 -6.73 21.82 -3.78
N PHE A 454 -5.59 22.30 -3.28
CA PHE A 454 -5.06 21.93 -1.97
C PHE A 454 -6.05 22.32 -0.87
N LEU A 455 -6.59 21.33 -0.16
CA LEU A 455 -7.45 21.54 0.99
C LEU A 455 -6.59 21.59 2.26
N SER A 456 -6.40 22.80 2.79
CA SER A 456 -5.67 23.03 4.03
C SER A 456 -6.45 22.48 5.23
N ASN A 457 -5.93 21.43 5.88
CA ASN A 457 -6.49 20.87 7.12
C ASN A 457 -6.08 21.67 8.38
N ARG A 458 -5.47 22.85 8.21
CA ARG A 458 -4.99 23.67 9.32
C ARG A 458 -6.15 24.35 10.04
N VAL A 459 -6.15 24.23 11.36
CA VAL A 459 -7.03 25.01 12.23
C VAL A 459 -6.58 26.47 12.21
N ARG A 460 -7.36 27.37 11.59
CA ARG A 460 -6.92 28.74 11.28
C ARG A 460 -6.67 29.64 12.50
N HIS A 461 -7.37 29.37 13.59
CA HIS A 461 -7.20 30.08 14.86
C HIS A 461 -6.06 29.53 15.72
N SER A 462 -5.47 28.38 15.35
CA SER A 462 -4.27 27.88 15.99
C SER A 462 -3.04 28.66 15.51
N VAL A 463 -2.10 28.86 16.43
CA VAL A 463 -0.87 29.59 16.18
C VAL A 463 -0.04 28.88 15.11
N VAL A 464 0.41 29.64 14.12
CA VAL A 464 1.21 29.11 13.03
C VAL A 464 2.62 28.86 13.54
N ARG A 465 3.02 27.59 13.52
CA ARG A 465 4.34 27.12 13.93
C ARG A 465 5.11 26.56 12.75
N PHE A 466 6.41 26.84 12.70
CA PHE A 466 7.30 26.27 11.70
C PHE A 466 8.64 25.90 12.35
N ASN A 467 9.07 24.65 12.16
CA ASN A 467 10.33 24.18 12.69
C ASN A 467 11.46 24.45 11.69
N VAL A 468 12.36 25.37 12.02
CA VAL A 468 13.48 25.72 11.14
C VAL A 468 14.55 24.63 11.23
N GLN A 469 14.97 24.10 10.09
CA GLN A 469 15.97 23.04 10.05
C GLN A 469 17.36 23.52 10.49
N HIS A 470 18.21 22.57 10.87
CA HIS A 470 19.62 22.85 11.16
C HIS A 470 20.29 23.50 9.94
N ASN A 471 21.10 24.53 10.18
CA ASN A 471 21.74 25.34 9.13
C ASN A 471 20.74 25.90 8.11
N ALA A 472 19.54 26.26 8.56
CA ALA A 472 18.58 27.01 7.78
C ALA A 472 18.22 28.33 8.46
N ALA A 473 17.73 29.28 7.69
CA ALA A 473 17.24 30.56 8.14
C ALA A 473 15.85 30.80 7.57
N VAL A 474 14.95 31.37 8.37
CA VAL A 474 13.63 31.84 7.91
C VAL A 474 13.55 33.33 8.10
N GLN A 475 13.01 34.02 7.10
CA GLN A 475 12.73 35.44 7.17
C GLN A 475 11.24 35.65 7.45
N ILE A 476 10.97 36.48 8.46
CA ILE A 476 9.63 36.83 8.90
C ILE A 476 9.52 38.35 8.84
N TYR A 477 8.44 38.82 8.23
CA TYR A 477 8.13 40.24 8.17
C TYR A 477 7.02 40.56 9.17
N ASP A 478 7.30 41.46 10.11
CA ASP A 478 6.31 42.01 11.04
C ASP A 478 5.71 43.27 10.42
N TYR A 479 4.43 43.22 10.02
CA TYR A 479 3.72 44.35 9.42
C TYR A 479 3.45 45.49 10.40
N LYS A 480 3.34 45.19 11.69
CA LYS A 480 3.05 46.18 12.73
C LYS A 480 4.29 46.99 13.08
N GLN A 481 5.44 46.31 13.25
CA GLN A 481 6.71 46.97 13.54
C GLN A 481 7.47 47.42 12.28
N LYS A 482 7.06 46.94 11.09
CA LYS A 482 7.75 47.12 9.80
C LYS A 482 9.21 46.68 9.87
N LYS A 483 9.47 45.58 10.58
CA LYS A 483 10.80 45.02 10.79
C LYS A 483 10.88 43.61 10.21
N LEU A 484 12.02 43.31 9.61
CA LEU A 484 12.39 41.96 9.22
C LEU A 484 13.12 41.32 10.39
N ARG A 485 12.67 40.14 10.83
CA ARG A 485 13.44 39.29 11.74
C ARG A 485 13.83 38.00 11.04
N VAL A 486 15.10 37.64 11.19
CA VAL A 486 15.64 36.38 10.67
C VAL A 486 15.81 35.43 11.85
N VAL A 487 15.27 34.23 11.73
CA VAL A 487 15.40 33.18 12.75
C VAL A 487 16.25 32.06 12.17
N LEU A 488 17.38 31.78 12.84
CA LEU A 488 18.26 30.66 12.52
C LEU A 488 17.76 29.38 13.20
N GLY A 489 17.87 28.25 12.50
CA GLY A 489 17.59 26.93 13.05
C GLY A 489 18.72 26.39 13.95
N PRO A 490 18.42 25.45 14.87
CA PRO A 490 17.18 24.68 14.99
C PRO A 490 16.22 25.27 16.05
N ASN A 491 15.51 26.35 15.71
CA ASN A 491 14.54 27.00 16.58
C ASN A 491 13.12 26.87 16.01
N LEU A 492 12.14 26.75 16.90
CA LEU A 492 10.72 26.80 16.53
C LEU A 492 10.32 28.26 16.31
N VAL A 493 9.84 28.56 15.11
CA VAL A 493 9.23 29.86 14.81
C VAL A 493 7.74 29.79 15.14
N VAL A 494 7.31 30.77 15.93
CA VAL A 494 5.90 31.07 16.15
C VAL A 494 5.60 32.43 15.50
N LEU A 495 4.57 32.47 14.66
CA LEU A 495 4.11 33.73 14.06
C LEU A 495 3.16 34.49 14.99
N SER A 496 3.44 35.77 15.15
CA SER A 496 2.50 36.75 15.70
C SER A 496 1.36 37.04 14.70
N PRO A 497 0.26 37.68 15.12
CA PRO A 497 -0.89 37.92 14.24
C PRO A 497 -0.54 38.74 13.00
N ASP A 498 0.31 39.75 13.18
CA ASP A 498 0.76 40.69 12.13
C ASP A 498 2.05 40.22 11.40
N GLU A 499 2.50 39.00 11.65
CA GLU A 499 3.72 38.46 11.04
C GLU A 499 3.41 37.51 9.87
N GLU A 500 4.20 37.61 8.81
CA GLU A 500 4.13 36.68 7.67
C GLU A 500 5.49 36.11 7.29
N PHE A 501 5.49 34.92 6.72
CA PHE A 501 6.69 34.31 6.16
C PHE A 501 7.02 34.92 4.80
N THR A 502 8.30 35.17 4.56
CA THR A 502 8.78 35.50 3.23
C THR A 502 9.03 34.22 2.43
N VAL A 503 8.31 34.05 1.33
CA VAL A 503 8.48 32.91 0.41
C VAL A 503 9.65 33.17 -0.52
N LEU A 504 10.54 32.19 -0.65
CA LEU A 504 11.67 32.21 -1.58
C LEU A 504 11.32 31.43 -2.84
N SER A 505 11.67 32.00 -3.98
CA SER A 505 11.53 31.35 -5.29
C SER A 505 12.93 31.11 -5.84
N LEU A 506 13.37 29.85 -5.81
CA LEU A 506 14.72 29.42 -6.15
C LEU A 506 14.75 28.68 -7.49
N SER A 507 15.85 28.87 -8.23
CA SER A 507 16.12 28.11 -9.44
C SER A 507 16.37 26.63 -9.15
N GLY A 508 15.69 25.75 -9.88
CA GLY A 508 15.75 24.29 -9.74
C GLY A 508 16.03 23.59 -11.07
N GLY A 509 16.27 22.28 -11.04
CA GLY A 509 16.49 21.47 -12.25
C GLY A 509 17.92 21.46 -12.81
N LYS A 510 18.08 20.73 -13.93
CA LYS A 510 19.27 20.59 -14.80
C LYS A 510 18.80 20.54 -16.26
N PRO A 511 18.88 21.62 -17.06
CA PRO A 511 19.44 22.93 -16.74
C PRO A 511 18.64 23.70 -15.70
N LYS A 512 19.25 24.73 -15.08
CA LYS A 512 18.56 25.56 -14.08
C LYS A 512 17.43 26.38 -14.69
N ALA A 513 16.21 26.05 -14.29
CA ALA A 513 15.00 26.82 -14.60
C ALA A 513 14.67 27.78 -13.44
N PRO A 514 14.39 29.07 -13.72
CA PRO A 514 13.99 30.02 -12.69
C PRO A 514 12.63 29.63 -12.10
N ASN A 515 12.43 29.94 -10.81
CA ASN A 515 11.17 29.71 -10.08
C ASN A 515 10.67 28.26 -9.97
N ALA A 516 11.53 27.27 -10.22
CA ALA A 516 11.14 25.86 -10.16
C ALA A 516 10.92 25.33 -8.73
N MET A 517 11.52 25.98 -7.72
CA MET A 517 11.37 25.59 -6.31
C MET A 517 10.90 26.76 -5.46
N ARG A 518 9.86 26.55 -4.66
CA ARG A 518 9.43 27.51 -3.64
C ARG A 518 9.76 26.98 -2.26
N CYS A 519 10.31 27.82 -1.40
CA CYS A 519 10.78 27.44 -0.08
C CYS A 519 10.49 28.52 0.97
N LEU A 520 10.17 28.10 2.19
CA LEU A 520 9.96 28.98 3.34
C LEU A 520 11.27 29.28 4.09
N GLN A 521 12.22 28.35 4.02
CA GLN A 521 13.52 28.46 4.66
C GLN A 521 14.65 28.48 3.64
N LEU A 522 15.65 29.28 3.92
CA LEU A 522 16.90 29.36 3.18
C LEU A 522 17.93 28.43 3.83
N LEU A 523 18.47 27.51 3.05
CA LEU A 523 19.53 26.61 3.51
C LEU A 523 20.87 27.33 3.44
N LEU A 524 21.56 27.45 4.58
CA LEU A 524 22.82 28.18 4.71
C LEU A 524 24.05 27.36 4.26
N GLY A 525 23.93 26.05 4.15
CA GLY A 525 25.04 25.17 3.75
C GLY A 525 25.86 24.61 4.93
N PRO A 526 26.98 23.89 4.65
CA PRO A 526 27.56 23.64 3.34
C PRO A 526 26.68 22.71 2.48
N ARG A 527 26.43 23.10 1.23
CA ARG A 527 25.69 22.32 0.23
C ARG A 527 26.30 22.51 -1.15
N PHE A 528 25.79 21.79 -2.14
CA PHE A 528 26.18 21.97 -3.52
C PHE A 528 24.96 22.18 -4.43
N SER A 529 25.16 22.92 -5.50
CA SER A 529 24.20 23.12 -6.58
C SER A 529 24.82 22.63 -7.88
N SER A 530 24.10 21.78 -8.61
CA SER A 530 24.53 21.32 -9.93
C SER A 530 23.77 22.05 -11.04
N ASP A 531 24.46 22.40 -12.12
CA ASP A 531 23.92 23.05 -13.31
C ASP A 531 24.51 22.43 -14.58
N ARG A 532 23.78 22.54 -15.70
CA ARG A 532 24.23 22.09 -17.02
C ARG A 532 24.39 23.29 -17.93
N VAL A 533 25.64 23.57 -18.31
CA VAL A 533 25.99 24.74 -19.12
C VAL A 533 26.44 24.29 -20.50
N VAL A 534 25.79 24.82 -21.54
CA VAL A 534 26.23 24.64 -22.92
C VAL A 534 27.26 25.71 -23.26
N VAL A 535 28.44 25.30 -23.71
CA VAL A 535 29.56 26.17 -24.09
C VAL A 535 30.01 25.89 -25.52
N GLU A 536 30.71 26.85 -26.12
CA GLU A 536 31.29 26.73 -27.45
C GLU A 536 32.76 27.16 -27.38
N THR A 537 33.67 26.34 -27.90
CA THR A 537 35.13 26.61 -27.96
C THR A 537 35.49 27.48 -29.17
N SER A 538 36.73 27.95 -29.26
CA SER A 538 37.19 28.80 -30.38
C SER A 538 37.14 28.09 -31.75
N ASP A 539 37.23 26.76 -31.75
CA ASP A 539 37.10 25.88 -32.92
C ASP A 539 35.66 25.40 -33.16
N HIS A 540 34.67 26.07 -32.55
CA HIS A 540 33.24 25.83 -32.70
C HIS A 540 32.77 24.44 -32.23
N ALA A 541 33.49 23.80 -31.31
CA ALA A 541 33.02 22.58 -30.67
C ALA A 541 32.01 22.94 -29.58
N ARG A 542 30.77 22.46 -29.73
CA ARG A 542 29.71 22.62 -28.72
C ARG A 542 29.82 21.53 -27.66
N LEU A 543 29.96 21.95 -26.41
CA LEU A 543 30.12 21.07 -25.26
C LEU A 543 29.01 21.33 -24.24
N GLU A 544 28.46 20.27 -23.67
CA GLU A 544 27.68 20.31 -22.44
C GLU A 544 28.60 20.03 -21.25
N LEU A 545 28.61 20.95 -20.30
CA LEU A 545 29.33 20.85 -19.04
C LEU A 545 28.34 20.65 -17.91
N ASP A 546 28.42 19.52 -17.21
CA ASP A 546 27.75 19.35 -15.93
C ASP A 546 28.68 19.84 -14.82
N LEU A 547 28.32 20.96 -14.21
CA LEU A 547 29.10 21.61 -13.16
C LEU A 547 28.38 21.50 -11.83
N SER A 548 29.11 21.20 -10.77
CA SER A 548 28.65 21.27 -9.38
C SER A 548 29.44 22.30 -8.60
N TYR A 549 28.74 23.20 -7.93
CA TYR A 549 29.31 24.29 -7.16
C TYR A 549 29.08 24.02 -5.68
N ASN A 550 30.14 23.91 -4.89
CA ASN A 550 30.07 23.76 -3.44
C ASN A 550 30.00 25.14 -2.80
N TRP A 551 28.93 25.43 -2.08
CA TRP A 551 28.65 26.74 -1.53
C TRP A 551 28.18 26.68 -0.07
N HIS A 552 28.40 27.78 0.64
CA HIS A 552 27.82 28.05 1.95
C HIS A 552 27.64 29.55 2.12
N PHE A 553 26.77 29.95 3.04
CA PHE A 553 26.60 31.33 3.45
C PHE A 553 27.49 31.63 4.65
N ASP A 554 28.28 32.71 4.55
CA ASP A 554 29.10 33.23 5.63
C ASP A 554 28.24 34.16 6.51
N VAL A 555 27.74 33.64 7.62
CA VAL A 555 26.76 34.31 8.49
C VAL A 555 27.26 34.32 9.94
N ASN A 556 27.18 35.48 10.58
CA ASN A 556 27.38 35.58 12.02
C ASN A 556 26.17 34.97 12.75
N ARG A 557 26.41 33.96 13.60
CA ARG A 557 25.35 33.22 14.28
C ARG A 557 24.71 33.98 15.45
N ASP A 558 25.44 34.96 16.01
CA ASP A 558 24.98 35.73 17.16
C ASP A 558 24.03 36.87 16.74
N GLU A 559 24.30 37.49 15.59
CA GLU A 559 23.44 38.51 14.98
C GLU A 559 23.14 38.13 13.52
N PRO A 560 21.96 37.51 13.24
CA PRO A 560 21.62 37.10 11.90
C PRO A 560 21.36 38.32 11.01
N ASP A 561 22.24 38.53 10.04
CA ASP A 561 22.13 39.64 9.08
C ASP A 561 20.99 39.36 8.08
N ALA A 562 20.11 40.34 7.86
CA ALA A 562 19.03 40.24 6.87
C ALA A 562 19.56 40.16 5.43
N LYS A 563 20.84 40.50 5.21
CA LYS A 563 21.48 40.49 3.88
C LYS A 563 21.44 39.15 3.16
N ILE A 564 21.34 38.04 3.88
CA ILE A 564 21.31 36.68 3.31
C ILE A 564 20.11 36.52 2.35
N PHE A 565 19.03 37.25 2.61
CA PHE A 565 17.80 37.25 1.82
C PHE A 565 17.72 38.38 0.77
N SER A 566 18.76 39.21 0.63
CA SER A 566 18.77 40.34 -0.34
C SER A 566 18.61 39.89 -1.78
N VAL A 567 19.08 38.67 -2.11
CA VAL A 567 18.99 38.09 -3.44
C VAL A 567 17.88 37.03 -3.41
N PRO A 568 16.72 37.27 -4.08
CA PRO A 568 15.58 36.36 -4.03
C PRO A 568 15.89 34.94 -4.55
N ASP A 569 16.64 34.85 -5.64
CA ASP A 569 17.10 33.58 -6.24
C ASP A 569 18.63 33.52 -6.26
N PHE A 570 19.23 33.23 -5.10
CA PHE A 570 20.67 33.13 -4.99
C PHE A 570 21.28 31.99 -5.82
N ILE A 571 20.54 30.89 -6.03
CA ILE A 571 21.01 29.74 -6.83
C ILE A 571 21.06 30.14 -8.29
N GLY A 572 20.00 30.76 -8.81
CA GLY A 572 19.93 31.24 -10.18
C GLY A 572 21.01 32.29 -10.46
N ASP A 573 21.18 33.27 -9.56
CA ASP A 573 22.20 34.32 -9.70
C ASP A 573 23.64 33.76 -9.67
N CYS A 574 23.91 32.83 -8.74
CA CYS A 574 25.19 32.13 -8.65
C CYS A 574 25.49 31.32 -9.92
N CYS A 575 24.57 30.44 -10.34
CA CYS A 575 24.76 29.61 -11.53
C CYS A 575 24.88 30.45 -12.81
N LYS A 576 24.06 31.52 -12.95
CA LYS A 576 24.12 32.42 -14.11
C LYS A 576 25.46 33.16 -14.20
N THR A 577 25.96 33.66 -13.08
CA THR A 577 27.26 34.35 -13.01
C THR A 577 28.40 33.40 -13.37
N ILE A 578 28.40 32.20 -12.79
CA ILE A 578 29.43 31.18 -13.08
C ILE A 578 29.36 30.72 -14.53
N ALA A 579 28.17 30.38 -15.04
CA ALA A 579 27.96 29.97 -16.42
C ALA A 579 28.42 31.05 -17.42
N SER A 580 28.24 32.33 -17.10
CA SER A 580 28.74 33.44 -17.92
C SER A 580 30.28 33.50 -17.94
N ARG A 581 30.94 33.30 -16.79
CA ARG A 581 32.41 33.28 -16.70
C ARG A 581 33.01 32.09 -17.44
N VAL A 582 32.42 30.91 -17.28
CA VAL A 582 32.85 29.68 -17.95
C VAL A 582 32.67 29.81 -19.47
N ARG A 583 31.50 30.26 -19.94
CA ARG A 583 31.27 30.50 -21.39
C ARG A 583 32.29 31.46 -21.99
N GLY A 584 32.62 32.54 -21.29
CA GLY A 584 33.61 33.51 -21.76
C GLY A 584 35.03 32.94 -21.87
N ALA A 585 35.45 32.10 -20.91
CA ALA A 585 36.78 31.50 -20.91
C ALA A 585 36.93 30.36 -21.93
N VAL A 586 35.90 29.50 -22.06
CA VAL A 586 35.94 28.38 -23.00
C VAL A 586 35.94 28.87 -24.45
N ALA A 587 35.24 29.97 -24.76
CA ALA A 587 35.23 30.54 -26.10
C ALA A 587 36.60 31.05 -26.59
N ALA A 588 37.56 31.26 -25.68
CA ALA A 588 38.91 31.72 -26.01
C ALA A 588 39.92 30.58 -26.25
N GLU A 589 39.57 29.33 -25.91
CA GLU A 589 40.44 28.16 -25.99
C GLU A 589 39.94 27.17 -27.04
N ASP A 590 40.85 26.39 -27.63
CA ASP A 590 40.55 25.30 -28.55
C ASP A 590 40.09 24.02 -27.80
N PHE A 591 39.39 23.13 -28.50
CA PHE A 591 38.84 21.91 -27.89
C PHE A 591 39.89 21.01 -27.23
N ASP A 592 41.07 20.79 -27.83
CA ASP A 592 42.09 19.89 -27.26
C ASP A 592 42.76 20.51 -26.03
N SER A 593 43.10 21.81 -26.07
CA SER A 593 43.59 22.54 -24.87
C SER A 593 42.57 22.47 -23.74
N PHE A 594 41.29 22.72 -24.05
CA PHE A 594 40.23 22.66 -23.07
C PHE A 594 40.01 21.24 -22.53
N HIS A 595 40.02 20.21 -23.37
CA HIS A 595 39.82 18.82 -22.93
C HIS A 595 40.93 18.35 -21.97
N ARG A 596 42.19 18.75 -22.21
CA ARG A 596 43.33 18.40 -21.33
C ARG A 596 43.37 19.22 -20.05
N ASN A 597 42.99 20.50 -20.10
CA ASN A 597 43.16 21.48 -19.01
C ASN A 597 41.83 22.01 -18.43
N SER A 598 40.71 21.33 -18.70
CA SER A 598 39.34 21.77 -18.33
C SER A 598 39.21 22.20 -16.87
N SER A 599 39.80 21.42 -15.97
CA SER A 599 39.82 21.69 -14.52
C SER A 599 40.51 23.01 -14.16
N ARG A 600 41.65 23.31 -14.81
CA ARG A 600 42.40 24.56 -14.55
C ARG A 600 41.67 25.76 -15.14
N ILE A 601 41.23 25.65 -16.40
CA ILE A 601 40.57 26.74 -17.14
C ILE A 601 39.28 27.18 -16.45
N ILE A 602 38.44 26.23 -16.04
CA ILE A 602 37.16 26.53 -15.36
C ILE A 602 37.40 27.17 -13.97
N ARG A 603 38.34 26.63 -13.18
CA ARG A 603 38.65 27.19 -11.86
C ARG A 603 39.21 28.61 -11.96
N GLU A 604 40.11 28.83 -12.89
CA GLU A 604 40.70 30.14 -13.16
C GLU A 604 39.65 31.15 -13.62
N ALA A 605 38.75 30.75 -14.52
CA ALA A 605 37.68 31.61 -15.02
C ALA A 605 36.70 32.05 -13.91
N VAL A 606 36.40 31.17 -12.97
CA VAL A 606 35.38 31.43 -11.95
C VAL A 606 35.95 32.14 -10.72
N PHE A 607 37.11 31.70 -10.21
CA PHE A 607 37.72 32.31 -9.01
C PHE A 607 38.58 33.53 -9.33
N GLY A 608 39.04 33.67 -10.58
CA GLY A 608 39.97 34.71 -10.99
C GLY A 608 41.40 34.46 -10.51
N ARG A 609 42.34 35.28 -10.99
CA ARG A 609 43.72 35.33 -10.52
C ARG A 609 43.85 36.38 -9.43
N GLY A 610 44.55 36.07 -8.35
CA GLY A 610 44.96 37.04 -7.33
C GLY A 610 46.12 37.93 -7.82
N GLU A 611 46.50 38.93 -7.02
CA GLU A 611 47.59 39.88 -7.33
C GLU A 611 48.96 39.20 -7.57
N ASN A 612 49.13 37.98 -7.06
CA ASN A 612 50.36 37.18 -7.18
C ASN A 612 50.34 36.18 -8.35
N GLY A 613 49.28 36.16 -9.17
CA GLY A 613 49.14 35.25 -10.31
C GLY A 613 48.62 33.84 -9.98
N GLU A 614 48.37 33.53 -8.70
CA GLU A 614 47.74 32.27 -8.25
C GLU A 614 46.20 32.36 -8.35
N VAL A 615 45.54 31.22 -8.54
CA VAL A 615 44.08 31.13 -8.63
C VAL A 615 43.47 31.26 -7.23
N ASN A 616 42.50 32.16 -7.07
CA ASN A 616 41.82 32.34 -5.78
C ASN A 616 41.09 31.07 -5.33
N THR A 617 40.96 30.89 -4.01
CA THR A 617 40.36 29.68 -3.43
C THR A 617 38.84 29.71 -3.35
N SER A 618 38.21 30.89 -3.41
CA SER A 618 36.76 31.01 -3.26
C SER A 618 36.22 32.27 -3.95
N LEU A 619 34.97 32.21 -4.40
CA LEU A 619 34.23 33.33 -4.95
C LEU A 619 33.18 33.79 -3.92
N ARG A 620 33.29 35.04 -3.45
CA ARG A 620 32.33 35.65 -2.53
C ARG A 620 31.38 36.60 -3.26
N PHE A 621 30.08 36.41 -3.08
CA PHE A 621 29.05 37.35 -3.48
C PHE A 621 28.79 38.33 -2.35
N THR A 622 29.12 39.61 -2.56
CA THR A 622 29.00 40.66 -1.54
C THR A 622 27.55 41.02 -1.21
N ALA A 623 26.61 40.75 -2.11
CA ALA A 623 25.20 41.11 -1.94
C ALA A 623 24.47 40.27 -0.87
N ASN A 624 24.79 38.99 -0.76
CA ASN A 624 24.12 38.04 0.14
C ASN A 624 25.08 37.19 0.99
N ASN A 625 26.39 37.46 0.96
CA ASN A 625 27.43 36.68 1.64
C ASN A 625 27.50 35.19 1.23
N LEU A 626 27.04 34.85 0.03
CA LEU A 626 27.24 33.51 -0.52
C LEU A 626 28.72 33.31 -0.89
N VAL A 627 29.31 32.20 -0.44
CA VAL A 627 30.68 31.82 -0.74
C VAL A 627 30.69 30.50 -1.49
N VAL A 628 31.19 30.53 -2.73
CA VAL A 628 31.47 29.33 -3.53
C VAL A 628 32.91 28.92 -3.25
N THR A 629 33.09 27.70 -2.76
CA THR A 629 34.37 27.16 -2.26
C THR A 629 35.07 26.26 -3.26
N ASN A 630 34.30 25.49 -4.05
CA ASN A 630 34.86 24.56 -5.01
C ASN A 630 33.90 24.36 -6.19
N ILE A 631 34.46 23.98 -7.34
CA ILE A 631 33.74 23.70 -8.57
C ILE A 631 34.19 22.34 -9.06
N ASP A 632 33.27 21.39 -9.02
CA ASP A 632 33.47 20.02 -9.45
C ASP A 632 32.85 19.84 -10.84
N ILE A 633 33.69 19.52 -11.82
CA ILE A 633 33.28 19.23 -13.20
C ILE A 633 32.91 17.74 -13.26
N GLN A 634 31.61 17.44 -13.41
CA GLN A 634 31.11 16.06 -13.40
C GLN A 634 31.27 15.41 -14.76
N SER A 635 30.93 16.14 -15.83
CA SER A 635 30.99 15.65 -17.20
C SER A 635 31.35 16.80 -18.15
N VAL A 636 32.05 16.44 -19.23
CA VAL A 636 32.32 17.30 -20.38
C VAL A 636 31.98 16.48 -21.61
N GLU A 637 30.81 16.72 -22.20
CA GLU A 637 30.33 15.95 -23.34
C GLU A 637 30.18 16.82 -24.58
N PRO A 638 30.69 16.40 -25.75
CA PRO A 638 30.33 17.04 -27.00
C PRO A 638 28.85 16.85 -27.28
N THR A 639 28.15 17.94 -27.59
CA THR A 639 26.74 17.91 -27.95
C THR A 639 26.53 17.28 -29.34
N ASP A 640 27.50 17.45 -30.24
CA ASP A 640 27.46 16.85 -31.59
C ASP A 640 27.89 15.37 -31.57
N ALA A 641 27.00 14.51 -32.07
CA ALA A 641 27.24 13.08 -32.21
C ALA A 641 28.43 12.75 -33.12
N LYS A 642 28.67 13.56 -34.17
CA LYS A 642 29.79 13.35 -35.10
C LYS A 642 31.14 13.55 -34.42
N THR A 643 31.25 14.57 -33.56
CA THR A 643 32.46 14.87 -32.79
C THR A 643 32.74 13.75 -31.80
N ARG A 644 31.69 13.23 -31.15
CA ARG A 644 31.79 12.07 -30.24
C ARG A 644 32.29 10.81 -30.94
N GLU A 645 31.75 10.49 -32.11
CA GLU A 645 32.19 9.33 -32.91
C GLU A 645 33.67 9.50 -33.36
N SER A 646 34.06 10.72 -33.72
CA SER A 646 35.43 11.04 -34.12
C SER A 646 36.42 10.87 -32.97
N LEU A 647 36.05 11.28 -31.74
CA LEU A 647 36.83 11.04 -30.54
C LEU A 647 36.95 9.55 -30.22
N GLN A 648 35.86 8.79 -30.38
CA GLN A 648 35.87 7.35 -30.15
C GLN A 648 36.82 6.62 -31.12
N LYS A 649 36.84 7.01 -32.39
CA LYS A 649 37.82 6.51 -33.38
C LYS A 649 39.25 6.84 -32.99
N SER A 650 39.51 8.04 -32.48
CA SER A 650 40.83 8.44 -31.98
C SER A 650 41.30 7.57 -30.81
N VAL A 651 40.41 7.30 -29.83
CA VAL A 651 40.72 6.40 -28.70
C VAL A 651 40.98 4.97 -29.17
N GLN A 652 40.18 4.45 -30.11
CA GLN A 652 40.39 3.13 -30.68
C GLN A 652 41.77 3.02 -31.36
N LEU A 653 42.16 4.02 -32.14
CA LEU A 653 43.49 4.08 -32.76
C LEU A 653 44.60 4.14 -31.70
N ALA A 654 44.42 4.89 -30.61
CA ALA A 654 45.40 4.94 -29.52
C ALA A 654 45.57 3.57 -28.81
N ILE A 655 44.47 2.85 -28.58
CA ILE A 655 44.51 1.48 -28.02
C ILE A 655 45.18 0.52 -29.01
N GLU A 656 44.89 0.63 -30.30
CA GLU A 656 45.54 -0.20 -31.33
C GLU A 656 47.05 0.06 -31.39
N ILE A 657 47.47 1.32 -31.32
CA ILE A 657 48.89 1.70 -31.31
C ILE A 657 49.59 1.15 -30.06
N THR A 658 48.99 1.29 -28.87
CA THR A 658 49.57 0.77 -27.63
C THR A 658 49.64 -0.76 -27.63
N THR A 659 48.62 -1.44 -28.16
CA THR A 659 48.59 -2.90 -28.30
C THR A 659 49.66 -3.39 -29.28
N LYS A 660 49.77 -2.76 -30.46
CA LYS A 660 50.83 -3.08 -31.44
C LYS A 660 52.22 -2.80 -30.89
N SER A 661 52.39 -1.73 -30.11
CA SER A 661 53.65 -1.41 -29.43
C SER A 661 54.01 -2.45 -28.39
N GLN A 662 53.06 -2.88 -27.54
CA GLN A 662 53.28 -3.96 -26.58
C GLN A 662 53.54 -5.31 -27.26
N GLU A 663 52.83 -5.63 -28.33
CA GLU A 663 53.05 -6.85 -29.12
C GLU A 663 54.45 -6.84 -29.73
N ALA A 664 54.87 -5.73 -30.33
CA ALA A 664 56.22 -5.57 -30.87
C ALA A 664 57.29 -5.71 -29.77
N ALA A 665 57.09 -5.09 -28.60
CA ALA A 665 58.00 -5.21 -27.46
C ALA A 665 58.07 -6.66 -26.93
N ALA A 666 56.95 -7.37 -26.88
CA ALA A 666 56.91 -8.78 -26.46
C ALA A 666 57.59 -9.70 -27.49
N ARG A 667 57.38 -9.46 -28.79
CA ARG A 667 58.08 -10.17 -29.87
C ARG A 667 59.59 -9.97 -29.79
N HIS A 668 60.05 -8.73 -29.68
CA HIS A 668 61.48 -8.43 -29.51
C HIS A 668 62.06 -8.99 -28.20
N GLY A 669 61.28 -8.97 -27.12
CA GLY A 669 61.67 -9.60 -25.85
C GLY A 669 61.83 -11.12 -25.98
N LYS A 670 60.95 -11.79 -26.73
CA LYS A 670 61.06 -13.22 -27.05
C LYS A 670 62.29 -13.51 -27.90
N GLU A 671 62.48 -12.76 -28.99
CA GLU A 671 63.65 -12.92 -29.88
C GLU A 671 64.97 -12.74 -29.13
N ARG A 672 65.06 -11.75 -28.23
CA ARG A 672 66.25 -11.54 -27.41
C ARG A 672 66.54 -12.73 -26.49
N LYS A 673 65.51 -13.28 -25.83
CA LYS A 673 65.62 -14.47 -24.98
C LYS A 673 66.02 -15.72 -25.77
N ASP A 674 65.43 -15.91 -26.96
CA ASP A 674 65.77 -17.02 -27.85
C ASP A 674 67.23 -16.93 -28.31
N GLN A 675 67.70 -15.73 -28.64
CA GLN A 675 69.10 -15.50 -29.04
C GLN A 675 70.06 -15.72 -27.87
N GLU A 676 69.72 -15.27 -26.66
CA GLU A 676 70.51 -15.51 -25.45
C GLU A 676 70.59 -17.01 -25.12
N ALA A 677 69.47 -17.74 -25.22
CA ALA A 677 69.41 -19.18 -25.01
C ALA A 677 70.25 -19.93 -26.05
N ARG A 678 70.16 -19.55 -27.34
CA ARG A 678 71.00 -20.12 -28.40
C ARG A 678 72.49 -19.85 -28.15
N GLY A 679 72.86 -18.62 -27.79
CA GLY A 679 74.24 -18.26 -27.46
C GLY A 679 74.78 -19.03 -26.26
N LYS A 680 73.97 -19.22 -25.21
CA LYS A 680 74.33 -20.05 -24.04
C LYS A 680 74.52 -21.52 -24.41
N LEU A 681 73.62 -22.08 -25.21
CA LEU A 681 73.70 -23.47 -25.70
C LEU A 681 74.96 -23.68 -26.55
N GLU A 682 75.28 -22.78 -27.47
CA GLU A 682 76.49 -22.88 -28.29
C GLU A 682 77.76 -22.78 -27.45
N ARG A 683 77.78 -21.88 -26.46
CA ARG A 683 78.90 -21.78 -25.52
C ARG A 683 79.08 -23.07 -24.71
N GLN A 684 77.99 -23.66 -24.22
CA GLN A 684 78.05 -24.97 -23.54
C GLN A 684 78.60 -26.06 -24.46
N LYS A 685 78.07 -26.17 -25.70
CA LYS A 685 78.60 -27.12 -26.70
C LYS A 685 80.09 -26.93 -26.97
N LEU A 686 80.58 -25.70 -27.00
CA LEU A 686 82.01 -25.40 -27.15
C LEU A 686 82.82 -25.82 -25.93
N LEU A 687 82.33 -25.56 -24.71
CA LEU A 687 82.99 -26.01 -23.48
C LEU A 687 83.07 -27.53 -23.42
N ASP A 688 81.98 -28.23 -23.73
CA ASP A 688 81.96 -29.70 -23.79
C ASP A 688 82.98 -30.22 -24.84
N LYS A 689 83.04 -29.59 -26.02
CA LYS A 689 84.05 -29.92 -27.04
C LYS A 689 85.48 -29.67 -26.56
N ILE A 690 85.72 -28.57 -25.84
CA ILE A 690 87.03 -28.26 -25.25
C ILE A 690 87.41 -29.33 -24.22
N GLU A 691 86.47 -29.78 -23.38
CA GLU A 691 86.71 -30.86 -22.42
C GLU A 691 87.02 -32.18 -23.10
N VAL A 692 86.27 -32.53 -24.16
CA VAL A 692 86.55 -33.70 -25.00
C VAL A 692 87.93 -33.60 -25.64
N GLU A 693 88.29 -32.46 -26.23
CA GLU A 693 89.62 -32.26 -26.84
C GLU A 693 90.75 -32.27 -25.80
N ARG A 694 90.52 -31.77 -24.57
CA ARG A 694 91.47 -31.90 -23.45
C ARG A 694 91.68 -33.35 -23.02
N ALA A 695 90.60 -34.14 -22.93
CA ALA A 695 90.71 -35.56 -22.64
C ALA A 695 91.42 -36.31 -23.78
N LYS A 696 91.11 -35.95 -25.03
CA LYS A 696 91.72 -36.52 -26.23
C LYS A 696 93.20 -36.19 -26.36
N THR A 697 93.62 -34.96 -26.06
CA THR A 697 95.05 -34.58 -26.03
C THR A 697 95.81 -35.37 -24.98
N ARG A 698 95.29 -35.52 -23.75
CA ARG A 698 95.90 -36.41 -22.74
C ARG A 698 95.98 -37.86 -23.20
N TRP A 699 94.93 -38.36 -23.85
CA TRP A 699 94.92 -39.71 -24.41
C TRP A 699 95.96 -39.86 -25.52
N LEU A 700 96.08 -38.89 -26.42
CA LEU A 700 97.09 -38.85 -27.48
C LEU A 700 98.51 -38.76 -26.91
N GLU A 701 98.74 -38.00 -25.84
CA GLU A 701 100.02 -37.96 -25.13
C GLU A 701 100.39 -39.33 -24.56
N LEU A 702 99.44 -39.99 -23.87
CA LEU A 702 99.63 -41.34 -23.34
C LEU A 702 99.84 -42.37 -24.46
N GLN A 703 99.11 -42.26 -25.56
CA GLN A 703 99.30 -43.10 -26.74
C GLN A 703 100.68 -42.89 -27.35
N ALA A 704 101.12 -41.65 -27.55
CA ALA A 704 102.44 -41.33 -28.09
C ALA A 704 103.56 -41.81 -27.15
N GLN A 705 103.38 -41.70 -25.82
CA GLN A 705 104.31 -42.29 -24.85
C GLN A 705 104.35 -43.82 -24.97
N SER A 706 103.20 -44.48 -25.09
CA SER A 706 103.13 -45.93 -25.29
C SER A 706 103.79 -46.36 -26.59
N GLU A 707 103.54 -45.63 -27.69
CA GLU A 707 104.16 -45.86 -28.99
C GLU A 707 105.67 -45.61 -28.94
N ALA A 708 106.13 -44.55 -28.25
CA ALA A 708 107.56 -44.29 -28.06
C ALA A 708 108.24 -45.40 -27.27
N VAL A 709 107.63 -45.90 -26.19
CA VAL A 709 108.14 -47.04 -25.41
C VAL A 709 108.12 -48.32 -26.25
N GLN A 710 107.09 -48.55 -27.05
CA GLN A 710 107.00 -49.70 -27.95
C GLN A 710 108.09 -49.64 -29.03
N ALA A 711 108.27 -48.50 -29.68
CA ALA A 711 109.28 -48.29 -30.71
C ALA A 711 110.70 -48.38 -30.14
N SER A 712 110.94 -47.81 -28.94
CA SER A 712 112.24 -47.96 -28.26
C SER A 712 112.47 -49.39 -27.82
N GLY A 713 111.45 -50.07 -27.31
CA GLY A 713 111.50 -51.48 -26.91
C GLY A 713 111.84 -52.39 -28.09
N GLN A 714 111.18 -52.20 -29.23
CA GLN A 714 111.49 -52.92 -30.48
C GLN A 714 112.92 -52.62 -30.95
N SER A 715 113.32 -51.34 -31.01
CA SER A 715 114.66 -50.95 -31.47
C SER A 715 115.77 -51.50 -30.57
N VAL A 716 115.59 -51.46 -29.24
CA VAL A 716 116.56 -52.01 -28.28
C VAL A 716 116.59 -53.53 -28.35
N ALA A 717 115.45 -54.20 -28.50
CA ALA A 717 115.39 -55.65 -28.66
C ALA A 717 116.08 -56.10 -29.96
N GLU A 718 115.81 -55.43 -31.08
CA GLU A 718 116.47 -55.71 -32.36
C GLU A 718 117.98 -55.42 -32.31
N ALA A 719 118.40 -54.32 -31.69
CA ALA A 719 119.81 -53.98 -31.53
C ALA A 719 120.54 -55.01 -30.65
N LYS A 720 119.93 -55.46 -29.54
CA LYS A 720 120.48 -56.53 -28.69
C LYS A 720 120.55 -57.86 -29.44
N ALA A 721 119.49 -58.25 -30.15
CA ALA A 721 119.48 -59.49 -30.94
C ALA A 721 120.53 -59.47 -32.06
N LYS A 722 120.71 -58.34 -32.75
CA LYS A 722 121.79 -58.17 -33.75
C LYS A 722 123.17 -58.22 -33.10
N ALA A 723 123.37 -57.57 -31.95
CA ALA A 723 124.63 -57.59 -31.24
C ALA A 723 125.01 -59.02 -30.79
N GLU A 724 124.07 -59.78 -30.23
CA GLU A 724 124.27 -61.19 -29.87
C GLU A 724 124.53 -62.07 -31.10
N SER A 725 123.78 -61.88 -32.19
CA SER A 725 124.01 -62.58 -33.46
C SER A 725 125.42 -62.33 -33.99
N LEU A 726 125.89 -61.08 -33.98
CA LEU A 726 127.25 -60.73 -34.40
C LEU A 726 128.30 -61.34 -33.47
N LEU A 727 128.04 -61.39 -32.17
CA LEU A 727 128.95 -61.99 -31.19
C LEU A 727 129.14 -63.49 -31.47
N ILE A 728 128.03 -64.20 -31.72
CA ILE A 728 128.05 -65.62 -32.12
C ILE A 728 128.76 -65.80 -33.47
N GLU A 729 128.53 -64.92 -34.43
CA GLU A 729 129.19 -64.97 -35.74
C GLU A 729 130.70 -64.76 -35.61
N VAL A 730 131.14 -63.78 -34.82
CA VAL A 730 132.57 -63.53 -34.54
C VAL A 730 133.20 -64.73 -33.84
N GLU A 731 132.56 -65.32 -32.83
CA GLU A 731 133.07 -66.54 -32.18
C GLU A 731 133.17 -67.73 -33.15
N SER A 732 132.18 -67.89 -34.03
CA SER A 732 132.17 -68.92 -35.07
C SER A 732 133.31 -68.71 -36.07
N GLN A 733 133.51 -67.47 -36.54
CA GLN A 733 134.60 -67.10 -37.43
C GLN A 733 135.96 -67.33 -36.78
N LEU A 734 136.11 -67.02 -35.48
CA LEU A 734 137.36 -67.24 -34.74
C LEU A 734 137.67 -68.74 -34.63
N LYS A 735 136.67 -69.57 -34.28
CA LYS A 735 136.79 -71.04 -34.31
C LYS A 735 137.11 -71.56 -35.71
N GLN A 736 136.45 -71.03 -36.75
CA GLN A 736 136.70 -71.43 -38.13
C GLN A 736 138.13 -71.05 -38.57
N ALA A 737 138.62 -69.86 -38.18
CA ALA A 737 139.98 -69.42 -38.44
C ALA A 737 141.01 -70.29 -37.70
N GLU A 738 140.77 -70.65 -36.44
CA GLU A 738 141.63 -71.60 -35.71
C GLU A 738 141.68 -72.96 -36.39
N MET A 739 140.53 -73.50 -36.83
CA MET A 739 140.47 -74.78 -37.53
C MET A 739 141.15 -74.70 -38.90
N ARG A 740 140.99 -73.59 -39.64
CA ARG A 740 141.72 -73.34 -40.90
C ARG A 740 143.23 -73.24 -40.67
N ALA A 741 143.67 -72.55 -39.63
CA ALA A 741 145.09 -72.45 -39.28
C ALA A 741 145.67 -73.83 -38.92
N LYS A 742 144.93 -74.65 -38.16
CA LYS A 742 145.31 -76.05 -37.89
C LYS A 742 145.38 -76.88 -39.17
N ALA A 743 144.39 -76.77 -40.06
CA ALA A 743 144.37 -77.47 -41.33
C ALA A 743 145.56 -77.05 -42.21
N TYR A 744 145.81 -75.74 -42.34
CA TYR A 744 146.94 -75.20 -43.09
C TYR A 744 148.28 -75.66 -42.52
N ARG A 745 148.42 -75.70 -41.20
CA ARG A 745 149.63 -76.23 -40.55
C ARG A 745 149.85 -77.71 -40.91
N ILE A 746 148.81 -78.54 -40.88
CA ILE A 746 148.90 -79.96 -41.26
C ILE A 746 149.27 -80.10 -42.75
N THR A 747 148.63 -79.33 -43.64
CA THR A 747 148.95 -79.38 -45.08
C THR A 747 150.38 -78.93 -45.34
N ALA A 748 150.83 -77.83 -44.72
CA ALA A 748 152.18 -77.33 -44.84
C ALA A 748 153.22 -78.33 -44.28
N GLU A 749 152.97 -78.94 -43.12
CA GLU A 749 153.84 -80.00 -42.56
C GLU A 749 153.93 -81.21 -43.51
N SER A 750 152.82 -81.60 -44.13
CA SER A 750 152.79 -82.69 -45.13
C SER A 750 153.53 -82.32 -46.42
N GLU A 751 153.36 -81.10 -46.93
CA GLU A 751 154.07 -80.60 -48.12
C GLU A 751 155.58 -80.51 -47.86
N LEU A 752 155.98 -79.99 -46.70
CA LEU A 752 157.39 -79.91 -46.31
C LEU A 752 158.01 -81.32 -46.19
N LYS A 753 157.26 -82.29 -45.65
CA LYS A 753 157.69 -83.69 -45.61
C LYS A 753 157.85 -84.29 -47.01
N LYS A 754 156.92 -84.01 -47.94
CA LYS A 754 156.99 -84.45 -49.34
C LYS A 754 158.17 -83.80 -50.08
N GLN A 755 158.40 -82.50 -49.86
CA GLN A 755 159.53 -81.76 -50.44
C GLN A 755 160.87 -82.27 -49.89
N ARG A 756 160.99 -82.52 -48.59
CA ARG A 756 162.19 -83.15 -47.99
C ARG A 756 162.48 -84.50 -48.62
N GLN A 757 161.48 -85.38 -48.72
CA GLN A 757 161.65 -86.69 -49.37
C GLN A 757 162.09 -86.56 -50.84
N LYS A 758 161.52 -85.60 -51.59
CA LYS A 758 161.93 -85.34 -52.98
C LYS A 758 163.39 -84.89 -53.05
N LEU A 759 163.77 -83.92 -52.23
CA LEU A 759 165.13 -83.38 -52.17
C LEU A 759 166.14 -84.44 -51.73
N ASP A 760 165.81 -85.28 -50.74
CA ASP A 760 166.67 -86.37 -50.29
C ASP A 760 166.93 -87.38 -51.43
N LEU A 761 165.90 -87.73 -52.21
CA LEU A 761 166.02 -88.58 -53.40
C LEU A 761 166.86 -87.92 -54.51
N GLU A 762 166.64 -86.63 -54.79
CA GLU A 762 167.45 -85.87 -55.75
C GLU A 762 168.92 -85.81 -55.31
N LEU A 763 169.18 -85.61 -54.01
CA LEU A 763 170.52 -85.55 -53.43
C LEU A 763 171.22 -86.92 -53.48
N GLU A 764 170.50 -88.01 -53.21
CA GLU A 764 171.00 -89.38 -53.44
C GLU A 764 171.33 -89.64 -54.92
N PHE A 765 170.45 -89.24 -55.84
CA PHE A 765 170.67 -89.40 -57.27
C PHE A 765 171.92 -88.64 -57.74
N VAL A 766 172.07 -87.36 -57.35
CA VAL A 766 173.23 -86.53 -57.68
C VAL A 766 174.51 -87.08 -57.06
N LYS A 767 174.47 -87.58 -55.81
CA LYS A 767 175.62 -88.25 -55.19
C LYS A 767 176.07 -89.48 -56.00
N ARG A 768 175.12 -90.34 -56.39
CA ARG A 768 175.42 -91.52 -57.23
C ARG A 768 175.97 -91.13 -58.60
N GLN A 769 175.41 -90.08 -59.22
CA GLN A 769 175.88 -89.56 -60.50
C GLN A 769 177.32 -89.04 -60.40
N ASN A 770 177.62 -88.25 -59.36
CA ASN A 770 178.97 -87.74 -59.10
C ASN A 770 179.97 -88.87 -58.81
N GLU A 771 179.59 -89.88 -58.02
CA GLU A 771 180.42 -91.07 -57.80
C GLU A 771 180.73 -91.80 -59.11
N LEU A 772 179.72 -91.99 -59.97
CA LEU A 772 179.89 -92.57 -61.30
C LEU A 772 180.84 -91.73 -62.19
N GLU A 773 180.73 -90.41 -62.17
CA GLU A 773 181.62 -89.52 -62.92
C GLU A 773 183.07 -89.60 -62.41
N ILE A 774 183.27 -89.63 -61.09
CA ILE A 774 184.60 -89.80 -60.48
C ILE A 774 185.20 -91.16 -60.88
N ILE A 775 184.41 -92.23 -60.84
CA ILE A 775 184.85 -93.57 -61.26
C ILE A 775 185.24 -93.58 -62.74
N LYS A 776 184.37 -93.03 -63.60
CA LYS A 776 184.62 -92.91 -65.05
C LYS A 776 185.89 -92.12 -65.33
N ALA A 777 186.08 -90.98 -64.68
CA ALA A 777 187.27 -90.14 -64.84
C ALA A 777 188.55 -90.85 -64.36
N ARG A 778 188.49 -91.55 -63.22
CA ARG A 778 189.62 -92.38 -62.73
C ARG A 778 190.00 -93.47 -63.72
N GLN A 779 189.02 -94.24 -64.19
CA GLN A 779 189.26 -95.33 -65.15
C GLN A 779 189.83 -94.81 -66.47
N LEU A 780 189.28 -93.71 -67.00
CA LEU A 780 189.81 -93.08 -68.20
C LEU A 780 191.26 -92.64 -68.02
N ALA A 781 191.58 -91.92 -66.93
CA ALA A 781 192.94 -91.50 -66.64
C ALA A 781 193.92 -92.68 -66.50
N GLU A 782 193.47 -93.79 -65.91
CA GLU A 782 194.26 -95.00 -65.74
C GLU A 782 194.51 -95.70 -67.10
N THR A 783 193.47 -95.83 -67.94
CA THR A 783 193.61 -96.35 -69.31
C THR A 783 194.48 -95.46 -70.19
N GLU A 784 194.50 -94.14 -69.97
CA GLU A 784 195.30 -93.20 -70.74
C GLU A 784 196.76 -93.16 -70.26
N ALA A 785 197.00 -93.33 -68.96
CA ALA A 785 198.33 -93.60 -68.43
C ALA A 785 198.90 -94.91 -69.00
N GLU A 786 198.05 -95.91 -69.26
CA GLU A 786 198.42 -97.11 -70.03
C GLU A 786 198.59 -96.85 -71.53
N ARG A 787 197.72 -96.03 -72.17
CA ARG A 787 197.87 -95.52 -73.55
C ARG A 787 199.27 -94.98 -73.78
N VAL A 788 199.88 -94.33 -72.78
CA VAL A 788 201.23 -93.76 -72.89
C VAL A 788 202.32 -94.77 -72.56
N ARG A 789 202.16 -95.59 -71.52
CA ARG A 789 203.20 -96.54 -71.09
C ARG A 789 203.50 -97.61 -72.14
N ARG A 790 202.46 -98.24 -72.70
CA ARG A 790 202.63 -99.29 -73.73
C ARG A 790 203.22 -98.72 -75.01
N MET A 791 202.79 -97.53 -75.38
CA MET A 791 203.24 -96.86 -76.60
C MET A 791 204.72 -96.46 -76.50
N VAL A 792 205.20 -96.00 -75.33
CA VAL A 792 206.63 -95.68 -75.11
C VAL A 792 207.50 -96.94 -75.06
N ALA A 793 207.02 -98.02 -74.44
CA ALA A 793 207.78 -99.27 -74.33
C ALA A 793 207.96 -99.98 -75.69
N ALA A 794 206.92 -100.02 -76.52
CA ALA A 794 206.92 -100.74 -77.78
C ALA A 794 207.81 -100.11 -78.84
N ILE A 795 207.93 -98.78 -78.84
CA ILE A 795 208.79 -98.09 -79.80
C ILE A 795 210.25 -98.26 -79.41
N GLY A 796 210.60 -98.39 -78.12
CA GLY A 796 211.99 -98.53 -77.66
C GLY A 796 212.72 -97.18 -77.68
N ARG A 797 213.52 -96.89 -76.63
CA ARG A 797 214.08 -95.54 -76.40
C ARG A 797 214.88 -95.03 -77.60
N ASP A 798 215.71 -95.88 -78.18
CA ASP A 798 216.58 -95.51 -79.30
C ASP A 798 215.78 -95.28 -80.59
N THR A 799 214.69 -96.02 -80.78
CA THR A 799 213.80 -95.86 -81.94
C THR A 799 212.89 -94.63 -81.81
N ILE A 800 212.51 -94.20 -80.60
CA ILE A 800 211.82 -92.91 -80.39
C ILE A 800 212.74 -91.74 -80.76
N VAL A 801 214.04 -91.82 -80.45
CA VAL A 801 215.02 -90.80 -80.85
C VAL A 801 215.20 -90.79 -82.37
N ALA A 802 215.32 -91.96 -82.99
CA ALA A 802 215.44 -92.07 -84.43
C ALA A 802 214.19 -91.56 -85.18
N VAL A 803 212.99 -91.84 -84.66
CA VAL A 803 211.71 -91.35 -85.25
C VAL A 803 211.56 -89.84 -85.09
N ALA A 804 211.99 -89.28 -83.95
CA ALA A 804 212.02 -87.83 -83.78
C ALA A 804 213.05 -87.15 -84.71
N GLN A 805 214.15 -87.84 -85.06
CA GLN A 805 215.12 -87.40 -86.07
C GLN A 805 214.75 -87.74 -87.53
N ALA A 806 213.71 -88.54 -87.79
CA ALA A 806 213.26 -88.83 -89.15
C ALA A 806 212.53 -87.65 -89.82
N GLY A 807 212.06 -86.66 -89.05
CA GLY A 807 211.39 -85.45 -89.55
C GLY A 807 212.27 -84.50 -90.40
N PRO A 808 213.49 -84.14 -89.99
CA PRO A 808 214.29 -83.16 -90.73
C PRO A 808 215.00 -83.71 -91.97
N GLU A 809 215.52 -84.94 -91.95
CA GLU A 809 216.36 -85.42 -93.07
C GLU A 809 215.58 -85.67 -94.36
N MET A 810 214.31 -86.10 -94.29
CA MET A 810 213.47 -86.26 -95.49
C MET A 810 213.03 -84.91 -96.08
N GLN A 811 212.87 -83.89 -95.23
CA GLN A 811 212.62 -82.50 -95.64
C GLN A 811 213.80 -81.87 -96.39
N ALA A 812 215.06 -82.30 -96.17
CA ALA A 812 216.22 -81.78 -96.92
C ALA A 812 216.41 -82.39 -98.32
N LYS A 813 215.92 -83.62 -98.59
CA LYS A 813 216.09 -84.27 -99.91
C LYS A 813 215.00 -83.98 -100.95
N LEU A 814 213.75 -83.73 -100.56
CA LEU A 814 212.68 -83.42 -101.55
C LEU A 814 212.66 -81.94 -101.98
N LEU A 815 213.23 -81.04 -101.17
CA LEU A 815 213.49 -79.65 -101.54
C LEU A 815 214.49 -79.48 -102.73
N GLY A 816 215.05 -80.55 -103.32
CA GLY A 816 215.97 -80.49 -104.48
C GLY A 816 215.49 -81.13 -105.81
N GLY A 817 214.30 -81.73 -105.88
CA GLY A 817 213.91 -82.62 -107.00
C GLY A 817 212.89 -82.12 -108.06
N LEU A 818 211.79 -81.46 -107.67
CA LEU A 818 210.71 -81.11 -108.61
C LEU A 818 210.28 -79.65 -108.46
N GLY A 819 210.90 -78.83 -109.29
CA GLY A 819 210.20 -77.87 -110.15
C GLY A 819 209.23 -76.89 -109.50
N LEU A 820 209.66 -75.62 -109.60
CA LEU A 820 208.80 -74.47 -109.85
C LEU A 820 208.20 -73.86 -108.56
N LYS A 821 208.71 -72.69 -108.18
CA LYS A 821 208.23 -71.36 -108.61
C LYS A 821 206.93 -70.98 -107.91
N GLY A 822 206.96 -69.82 -107.27
CA GLY A 822 205.76 -69.07 -106.91
C GLY A 822 205.48 -69.11 -105.42
N TYR A 823 206.36 -68.52 -104.62
CA TYR A 823 206.16 -67.19 -103.99
C TYR A 823 205.27 -67.22 -102.73
N LEU A 824 205.92 -67.00 -101.58
CA LEU A 824 205.32 -66.76 -100.28
C LEU A 824 206.04 -65.55 -99.66
N ILE A 825 205.28 -64.56 -99.16
CA ILE A 825 205.79 -63.35 -98.49
C ILE A 825 205.24 -63.27 -97.07
N THR A 826 206.19 -63.00 -96.16
CA THR A 826 206.23 -62.37 -94.81
C THR A 826 205.00 -62.47 -93.90
N ASP A 827 205.13 -62.70 -92.61
CA ASP A 827 206.20 -62.32 -91.68
C ASP A 827 206.20 -63.29 -90.49
N GLY A 828 207.19 -63.10 -89.62
CA GLY A 828 206.78 -62.69 -88.28
C GLY A 828 207.42 -63.44 -87.14
N LYS A 829 208.26 -64.44 -87.43
CA LYS A 829 208.73 -65.38 -86.41
C LYS A 829 207.50 -65.84 -85.56
N SER A 830 206.54 -66.64 -86.03
CA SER A 830 206.54 -67.59 -87.16
C SER A 830 205.62 -68.79 -86.82
N PRO A 831 205.10 -69.60 -87.77
CA PRO A 831 204.62 -69.36 -89.14
C PRO A 831 203.08 -69.52 -89.24
N VAL A 832 202.43 -68.79 -90.14
CA VAL A 832 200.96 -68.77 -90.24
C VAL A 832 200.45 -69.95 -91.10
N ASN A 833 199.34 -70.60 -90.71
CA ASN A 833 198.53 -71.37 -91.66
C ASN A 833 197.02 -71.06 -91.53
N LEU A 834 196.45 -70.63 -92.66
CA LEU A 834 195.14 -70.00 -92.85
C LEU A 834 194.01 -71.04 -93.01
N PHE A 835 193.73 -71.89 -92.02
CA PHE A 835 192.52 -72.73 -92.15
C PHE A 835 191.53 -72.68 -90.98
N ASN A 836 191.96 -72.48 -89.73
CA ASN A 836 190.98 -72.45 -88.63
C ASN A 836 190.33 -71.10 -88.36
N THR A 837 190.70 -70.02 -89.07
CA THR A 837 190.00 -68.72 -88.98
C THR A 837 188.78 -68.61 -89.91
N ALA A 838 188.47 -69.63 -90.73
CA ALA A 838 187.33 -69.61 -91.66
C ALA A 838 186.07 -70.36 -91.18
N GLN A 839 186.18 -71.29 -90.23
CA GLN A 839 185.01 -72.00 -89.69
C GLN A 839 184.34 -71.27 -88.53
N GLY A 840 184.99 -70.28 -87.93
CA GLY A 840 184.41 -69.43 -86.87
C GLY A 840 183.51 -68.29 -87.37
N LEU A 841 183.26 -68.19 -88.68
CA LEU A 841 182.50 -67.09 -89.30
C LEU A 841 181.32 -67.54 -90.17
N ILE A 842 180.99 -68.84 -90.17
CA ILE A 842 179.89 -69.37 -90.99
C ILE A 842 178.95 -70.16 -90.08
N ASN A 843 177.77 -69.57 -89.88
CA ASN A 843 176.63 -69.98 -89.06
C ASN A 843 176.69 -69.62 -87.57
N GLY A 844 176.23 -68.40 -87.31
CA GLY A 844 175.50 -68.09 -86.10
C GLY A 844 174.03 -68.55 -86.20
N GLY A 845 173.45 -68.86 -85.04
CA GLY A 845 172.01 -68.99 -84.79
C GLY A 845 171.36 -70.22 -85.45
N VAL A 846 170.39 -70.91 -84.86
CA VAL A 846 169.39 -70.49 -83.89
C VAL A 846 168.84 -71.75 -83.20
N SER A 847 168.48 -71.55 -81.94
CA SER A 847 167.45 -72.25 -81.16
C SER A 847 167.52 -73.76 -81.06
N THR A 848 167.96 -74.20 -79.89
CA THR A 848 166.99 -74.80 -78.94
C THR A 848 167.39 -74.21 -77.59
N GLN A 849 166.71 -73.17 -77.08
CA GLN A 849 165.35 -73.31 -76.53
C GLN A 849 165.22 -74.75 -76.00
N GLU A 850 165.34 -74.99 -74.73
CA GLU A 850 164.68 -74.26 -73.66
C GLU A 850 165.03 -75.08 -72.41
N HIS A 851 165.09 -74.41 -71.27
CA HIS A 851 164.83 -75.09 -70.00
C HIS A 851 165.97 -76.03 -69.51
N PRO A 852 165.91 -76.48 -68.25
CA PRO A 852 164.71 -77.02 -67.61
C PRO A 852 163.71 -76.00 -67.07
#